data_AF-A0A8D2IP39-F1
#
_entry.id   AF-A0A8D2IP39-F1
#
_cell.length_a   1.000
_cell.length_b   1.000
_cell.length_c   1.000
_cell.angle_alpha   90.00
_cell.angle_beta   90.00
_cell.angle_gamma   90.00
#
_symmetry.space_group_name_H-M   'P 1'
#
loop_
_entity.id
_entity.type
_entity.pdbx_description
1 polymer ?
#
loop_
_entity_poly.entity_id
_entity_poly.type
_entity_poly.pdbx_seq_one_letter_code
_entity_poly.pdbx_strand_id
1 'polypeptide(L)'
;MPLFKLPAEGKQIDDAMRSFAEKVFASEVKDEGGRHEISPFDVDEICPISFREMQAHIFHMETLATSTEGRRKKRFQGRKTVNLSIPISETSSTKLSHIDECISSSPTYETVPDFQRVQITGDYASGVTVEDFEVVCKGLYRALCIREKYMQKSFQRFPKTPSKYLRNIDGEAWVANESFYPVFTPPPKKGEDPFRTDDLPANLGYHLKMKDGVVYIYPNEAAASKDEPKPYPYPNLADFLDDMNFLLALIAQGPVKTYTHRRLKFLSSKFQVHQMLNEMDELKELKNNPHRDFYNCRKVDTHIHAAACMNQKHLLRFIKKSYHIDADRVVYSTNEKTLTLKELFTKLKMHPYDLTVDSLDVHAGRQTFQRFDKFNDKYNPVGASELRDLYLKTDNCINGEYFATIIKEVGADLVEAKYQHAEPRLSIYGRSPEEWNKLSSWFVSNRIYCPNMTWMIQVPRIYDVFRSKNFLPHFGKMLENIFLPVFEATINPQAHPDLSVFLKHITGFDSVDDESKHSGHMFSFKSPKPQEWTMENNPSYTYYCYYMYANIMVLNSLRKERGMNTFLFRPHCGEAGAITHLMTAFMIADNISHGLNLKKSPVLQYLFFLAQIPIAMSPLSNNSLFLEYAKNPFLDFLQKGLMISLSTDDPMQFHFTKEPLMEEYAIAAQVFKLSTCDMCEVARNSVLQCGISHEEKAKFLGNNYLEEGPSGNDIRKTNVAQIRMAYRYETWCYELNLIAEGLKSTE
;
A
#
# COMPACT_ATOMS: atom_id res chain seq x y z
N MET A 1 3.05 -27.23 -7.41
CA MET A 1 1.68 -27.81 -7.44
C MET A 1 1.08 -27.56 -8.81
N PRO A 2 0.20 -28.42 -9.34
CA PRO A 2 -0.46 -28.10 -10.60
C PRO A 2 -1.33 -26.86 -10.38
N LEU A 3 -1.13 -25.84 -11.21
CA LEU A 3 -1.99 -24.66 -11.28
C LEU A 3 -3.44 -25.12 -11.51
N PHE A 4 -4.36 -24.54 -10.74
CA PHE A 4 -5.81 -24.71 -10.81
C PHE A 4 -6.31 -24.87 -12.26
N LYS A 5 -7.07 -25.94 -12.52
CA LYS A 5 -7.93 -26.05 -13.71
C LYS A 5 -9.29 -25.46 -13.36
N LEU A 6 -9.57 -24.26 -13.88
CA LEU A 6 -10.94 -23.77 -13.98
C LEU A 6 -11.75 -24.73 -14.90
N PRO A 7 -13.01 -25.07 -14.57
CA PRO A 7 -13.85 -25.90 -15.43
C PRO A 7 -14.04 -25.24 -16.81
N ALA A 8 -13.97 -26.04 -17.88
CA ALA A 8 -13.92 -25.60 -19.27
C ALA A 8 -15.25 -25.04 -19.83
N GLU A 9 -16.25 -24.73 -19.00
CA GLU A 9 -17.53 -24.14 -19.44
C GLU A 9 -17.47 -22.60 -19.62
N GLY A 10 -16.33 -21.95 -19.33
CA GLY A 10 -16.20 -20.50 -19.20
C GLY A 10 -16.05 -19.63 -20.47
N LYS A 11 -15.92 -20.20 -21.68
CA LYS A 11 -15.54 -19.39 -22.86
C LYS A 11 -16.62 -18.42 -23.37
N GLN A 12 -17.90 -18.71 -23.19
CA GLN A 12 -18.98 -17.77 -23.61
C GLN A 12 -19.28 -16.69 -22.57
N ILE A 13 -18.96 -16.94 -21.30
CA ILE A 13 -19.16 -15.98 -20.19
C ILE A 13 -18.09 -14.89 -20.24
N ASP A 14 -16.90 -15.21 -20.73
CA ASP A 14 -15.75 -14.29 -20.79
C ASP A 14 -15.93 -13.14 -21.79
N ASP A 15 -16.47 -13.40 -22.99
CA ASP A 15 -16.65 -12.35 -24.01
C ASP A 15 -17.73 -11.32 -23.61
N ALA A 16 -18.82 -11.79 -23.02
CA ALA A 16 -19.88 -10.91 -22.50
C ALA A 16 -19.39 -10.06 -21.32
N MET A 17 -18.60 -10.67 -20.42
CA MET A 17 -18.00 -9.99 -19.27
C MET A 17 -16.96 -8.95 -19.71
N ARG A 18 -16.14 -9.28 -20.72
CA ARG A 18 -15.19 -8.36 -21.33
C ARG A 18 -15.87 -7.18 -22.01
N SER A 19 -16.95 -7.42 -22.78
CA SER A 19 -17.74 -6.34 -23.38
C SER A 19 -18.38 -5.43 -22.33
N PHE A 20 -18.83 -5.99 -21.20
CA PHE A 20 -19.35 -5.21 -20.09
C PHE A 20 -18.26 -4.37 -19.40
N ALA A 21 -17.10 -4.95 -19.11
CA ALA A 21 -15.96 -4.22 -18.54
C ALA A 21 -15.50 -3.05 -19.45
N GLU A 22 -15.44 -3.26 -20.76
CA GLU A 22 -15.13 -2.21 -21.73
C GLU A 22 -16.18 -1.06 -21.72
N LYS A 23 -17.47 -1.39 -21.57
CA LYS A 23 -18.54 -0.38 -21.43
C LYS A 23 -18.45 0.42 -20.13
N VAL A 24 -18.18 -0.25 -19.01
CA VAL A 24 -18.01 0.39 -17.70
C VAL A 24 -16.87 1.40 -17.74
N PHE A 25 -15.73 1.01 -18.30
CA PHE A 25 -14.60 1.93 -18.43
C PHE A 25 -14.91 3.09 -19.37
N ALA A 26 -15.57 2.83 -20.50
CA ALA A 26 -15.97 3.89 -21.42
C ALA A 26 -16.95 4.90 -20.79
N SER A 27 -17.75 4.50 -19.80
CA SER A 27 -18.56 5.44 -19.00
C SER A 27 -17.73 6.22 -17.99
N GLU A 28 -16.77 5.60 -17.29
CA GLU A 28 -15.90 6.31 -16.34
C GLU A 28 -15.03 7.37 -17.04
N VAL A 29 -14.55 7.09 -18.27
CA VAL A 29 -13.78 8.07 -19.07
C VAL A 29 -14.63 9.25 -19.55
N LYS A 30 -15.97 9.11 -19.62
CA LYS A 30 -16.88 10.15 -20.14
C LYS A 30 -17.51 11.03 -19.05
N ASP A 31 -17.65 10.54 -17.82
CA ASP A 31 -18.42 11.22 -16.76
C ASP A 31 -17.61 12.29 -15.99
N GLU A 32 -16.28 12.37 -16.12
CA GLU A 32 -15.45 13.32 -15.35
C GLU A 32 -15.45 14.77 -15.90
N GLY A 33 -16.28 15.05 -16.91
CA GLY A 33 -16.59 16.39 -17.39
C GLY A 33 -17.50 17.16 -16.44
N GLY A 34 -17.01 17.52 -15.25
CA GLY A 34 -17.60 18.53 -14.37
C GLY A 34 -18.97 18.18 -13.79
N ARG A 35 -18.99 17.33 -12.76
CA ARG A 35 -20.04 17.42 -11.73
C ARG A 35 -19.41 17.86 -10.42
N HIS A 36 -20.06 18.82 -9.76
CA HIS A 36 -19.98 18.91 -8.30
C HIS A 36 -20.60 17.60 -7.76
N GLU A 37 -19.75 16.62 -7.49
CA GLU A 37 -20.16 15.26 -7.14
C GLU A 37 -20.40 15.14 -5.63
N ILE A 38 -21.64 15.42 -5.24
CA ILE A 38 -22.25 14.79 -4.08
C ILE A 38 -22.60 13.36 -4.53
N SER A 39 -22.13 12.35 -3.80
CA SER A 39 -22.55 10.96 -4.02
C SER A 39 -24.09 10.91 -4.02
N PRO A 40 -24.76 10.16 -4.91
CA PRO A 40 -26.20 9.95 -4.80
C PRO A 40 -26.62 9.25 -3.47
N PHE A 41 -25.64 8.88 -2.64
CA PHE A 41 -25.80 8.32 -1.30
C PHE A 41 -25.27 9.22 -0.17
N ASP A 42 -24.68 10.37 -0.49
CA ASP A 42 -24.37 11.41 0.50
C ASP A 42 -25.59 12.32 0.60
N VAL A 43 -26.40 12.11 1.63
CA VAL A 43 -27.48 13.03 1.98
C VAL A 43 -26.92 13.92 3.08
N ASP A 44 -26.90 15.24 2.86
CA ASP A 44 -26.73 16.21 3.95
C ASP A 44 -27.75 15.86 5.05
N GLU A 45 -27.29 15.77 6.30
CA GLU A 45 -28.02 15.21 7.46
C GLU A 45 -29.36 15.91 7.82
N ILE A 46 -29.87 16.82 6.99
CA ILE A 46 -31.18 17.44 7.19
C ILE A 46 -31.88 17.65 5.84
N CYS A 47 -32.55 16.62 5.30
CA CYS A 47 -33.50 16.81 4.19
C CYS A 47 -34.88 16.22 4.55
N PRO A 48 -35.91 17.06 4.79
CA PRO A 48 -37.27 16.63 5.16
C PRO A 48 -38.04 15.83 4.07
N ILE A 49 -37.48 15.72 2.87
CA ILE A 49 -38.15 15.15 1.69
C ILE A 49 -38.07 13.62 1.68
N SER A 50 -36.98 13.03 2.20
CA SER A 50 -36.81 11.58 2.26
C SER A 50 -37.84 10.89 3.16
N PHE A 51 -38.32 11.57 4.20
CA PHE A 51 -39.34 11.05 5.11
C PHE A 51 -40.71 10.95 4.43
N ARG A 52 -41.04 11.89 3.52
CA ARG A 52 -42.31 11.88 2.77
C ARG A 52 -42.29 10.86 1.64
N GLU A 53 -41.17 10.71 0.94
CA GLU A 53 -41.04 9.70 -0.13
C GLU A 53 -40.96 8.28 0.44
N MET A 54 -40.27 8.09 1.57
CA MET A 54 -40.26 6.81 2.29
C MET A 54 -41.63 6.48 2.88
N GLN A 55 -42.37 7.45 3.45
CA GLN A 55 -43.75 7.23 3.88
C GLN A 55 -44.68 6.91 2.72
N ALA A 56 -44.55 7.59 1.57
CA ALA A 56 -45.34 7.31 0.37
C ALA A 56 -45.04 5.91 -0.20
N HIS A 57 -43.77 5.48 -0.16
CA HIS A 57 -43.37 4.14 -0.60
C HIS A 57 -43.84 3.04 0.37
N ILE A 58 -43.80 3.28 1.69
CA ILE A 58 -44.36 2.38 2.71
C ILE A 58 -45.88 2.28 2.54
N PHE A 59 -46.58 3.39 2.34
CA PHE A 59 -48.03 3.40 2.08
C PHE A 59 -48.36 2.61 0.80
N HIS A 60 -47.58 2.80 -0.28
CA HIS A 60 -47.79 2.06 -1.53
C HIS A 60 -47.52 0.56 -1.36
N MET A 61 -46.52 0.17 -0.56
CA MET A 61 -46.22 -1.22 -0.22
C MET A 61 -47.31 -1.86 0.66
N GLU A 62 -47.89 -1.12 1.61
CA GLU A 62 -49.04 -1.54 2.42
C GLU A 62 -50.33 -1.68 1.58
N THR A 63 -50.50 -0.83 0.57
CA THR A 63 -51.63 -0.90 -0.38
C THR A 63 -51.52 -2.08 -1.35
N LEU A 64 -50.29 -2.50 -1.68
CA LEU A 64 -50.01 -3.72 -2.44
C LEU A 64 -50.11 -4.99 -1.57
N ALA A 65 -49.80 -4.90 -0.28
CA ALA A 65 -49.93 -6.00 0.68
C ALA A 65 -51.41 -6.33 1.00
N THR A 66 -52.32 -5.35 0.85
CA THR A 66 -53.77 -5.53 1.10
C THR A 66 -54.54 -6.14 -0.08
N SER A 67 -53.91 -6.37 -1.25
CA SER A 67 -54.58 -6.93 -2.43
C SER A 67 -54.11 -8.34 -2.83
N THR A 68 -53.36 -9.05 -1.97
CA THR A 68 -52.89 -10.42 -2.27
C THR A 68 -53.13 -11.42 -1.13
N GLU A 69 -54.39 -11.60 -0.74
CA GLU A 69 -54.80 -12.73 0.14
C GLU A 69 -54.88 -14.10 -0.56
N GLY A 70 -54.42 -14.24 -1.80
CA GLY A 70 -54.62 -15.44 -2.62
C GLY A 70 -53.47 -16.45 -2.71
N ARG A 71 -52.27 -16.22 -2.16
CA ARG A 71 -51.12 -17.14 -2.33
C ARG A 71 -50.19 -17.19 -1.11
N ARG A 72 -50.71 -17.52 0.08
CA ARG A 72 -49.88 -18.01 1.20
C ARG A 72 -49.89 -19.53 1.25
N LYS A 73 -48.89 -20.17 0.63
CA LYS A 73 -48.40 -21.50 1.03
C LYS A 73 -46.95 -21.66 0.53
N LYS A 74 -46.04 -21.92 1.48
CA LYS A 74 -44.59 -22.14 1.38
C LYS A 74 -43.69 -20.89 1.27
N ARG A 75 -43.47 -20.22 2.40
CA ARG A 75 -42.22 -19.47 2.68
C ARG A 75 -41.89 -19.59 4.17
N PHE A 76 -41.51 -20.79 4.60
CA PHE A 76 -40.70 -20.99 5.80
C PHE A 76 -39.27 -21.21 5.29
N GLN A 77 -38.51 -20.14 5.10
CA GLN A 77 -37.06 -20.25 4.97
C GLN A 77 -36.51 -20.33 6.39
N GLY A 78 -35.74 -21.37 6.67
CA GLY A 78 -35.16 -21.63 7.99
C GLY A 78 -34.28 -20.46 8.44
N ARG A 79 -34.46 -20.03 9.69
CA ARG A 79 -33.52 -19.16 10.39
C ARG A 79 -32.22 -19.95 10.55
N LYS A 80 -31.23 -19.73 9.68
CA LYS A 80 -29.86 -20.18 9.90
C LYS A 80 -29.14 -19.09 10.72
N THR A 81 -28.66 -19.46 11.90
CA THR A 81 -27.76 -18.62 12.69
C THR A 81 -26.34 -18.81 12.14
N VAL A 82 -25.67 -17.72 11.78
CA VAL A 82 -24.25 -17.73 11.42
C VAL A 82 -23.46 -17.85 12.72
N ASN A 83 -22.96 -19.05 13.02
CA ASN A 83 -22.06 -19.24 14.16
C ASN A 83 -20.66 -18.80 13.76
N LEU A 84 -19.96 -18.05 14.63
CA LEU A 84 -18.57 -17.69 14.41
C LEU A 84 -17.72 -18.97 14.38
N SER A 85 -17.34 -19.43 13.19
CA SER A 85 -16.43 -20.56 13.04
C SER A 85 -15.04 -20.04 12.71
N ILE A 86 -14.13 -20.09 13.69
CA ILE A 86 -12.70 -19.85 13.47
C ILE A 86 -12.09 -21.20 13.08
N PRO A 87 -11.41 -21.33 11.93
CA PRO A 87 -10.74 -22.57 11.56
C PRO A 87 -9.60 -22.88 12.55
N ILE A 88 -9.83 -23.80 13.48
CA ILE A 88 -8.84 -24.32 14.44
C ILE A 88 -8.65 -25.82 14.19
N SER A 89 -7.42 -26.32 14.36
CA SER A 89 -7.11 -27.76 14.35
C SER A 89 -7.81 -28.44 15.53
N GLU A 90 -8.65 -29.43 15.23
CA GLU A 90 -9.49 -30.30 16.08
C GLU A 90 -9.39 -30.20 17.62
N THR A 91 -10.53 -30.12 18.31
CA THR A 91 -10.86 -31.00 19.46
C THR A 91 -12.37 -31.11 19.73
N SER A 92 -12.73 -32.19 20.43
CA SER A 92 -13.99 -32.95 20.52
C SER A 92 -15.22 -32.33 21.20
N SER A 93 -16.38 -32.86 20.81
CA SER A 93 -17.73 -32.53 21.29
C SER A 93 -18.13 -33.17 22.63
N THR A 94 -18.78 -32.39 23.51
CA THR A 94 -19.75 -32.90 24.50
C THR A 94 -20.89 -31.89 24.65
N LYS A 95 -22.14 -32.38 24.64
CA LYS A 95 -23.37 -31.57 24.64
C LYS A 95 -23.59 -30.86 25.98
N LEU A 96 -23.77 -29.55 25.93
CA LEU A 96 -24.19 -28.68 27.03
C LEU A 96 -25.50 -27.96 26.66
N SER A 97 -26.11 -27.26 27.62
CA SER A 97 -27.42 -26.60 27.44
C SER A 97 -27.35 -25.46 26.40
N HIS A 98 -28.48 -25.05 25.81
CA HIS A 98 -28.53 -24.08 24.67
C HIS A 98 -27.90 -22.70 24.95
N ILE A 99 -27.80 -22.28 26.22
CA ILE A 99 -27.12 -21.03 26.62
C ILE A 99 -25.61 -21.28 26.81
N ASP A 100 -25.26 -22.43 27.36
CA ASP A 100 -23.87 -22.86 27.56
C ASP A 100 -23.17 -23.22 26.23
N GLU A 101 -23.88 -23.76 25.23
CA GLU A 101 -23.39 -23.94 23.86
C GLU A 101 -23.07 -22.60 23.18
N CYS A 102 -23.83 -21.54 23.50
CA CYS A 102 -23.65 -20.21 22.93
C CYS A 102 -22.44 -19.50 23.55
N ILE A 103 -22.28 -19.59 24.88
CA ILE A 103 -21.08 -19.11 25.60
C ILE A 103 -19.84 -19.93 25.18
N SER A 104 -19.98 -21.24 24.99
CA SER A 104 -18.93 -22.15 24.51
C SER A 104 -18.52 -21.92 23.05
N SER A 105 -19.32 -21.20 22.25
CA SER A 105 -19.00 -20.88 20.84
C SER A 105 -18.18 -19.61 20.66
N SER A 106 -18.01 -18.82 21.74
CA SER A 106 -17.10 -17.68 21.71
C SER A 106 -15.66 -18.19 21.84
N PRO A 107 -14.73 -17.81 20.94
CA PRO A 107 -13.34 -18.20 21.07
C PRO A 107 -12.79 -17.69 22.41
N THR A 108 -12.43 -18.61 23.29
CA THR A 108 -11.76 -18.32 24.55
C THR A 108 -10.28 -18.08 24.26
N TYR A 109 -9.90 -16.81 24.13
CA TYR A 109 -8.50 -16.43 24.12
C TYR A 109 -8.03 -16.26 25.56
N GLU A 110 -7.10 -17.10 26.01
CA GLU A 110 -6.60 -17.09 27.40
C GLU A 110 -6.07 -15.72 27.85
N THR A 111 -5.58 -14.91 26.91
CA THR A 111 -4.97 -13.60 27.18
C THR A 111 -5.92 -12.42 27.00
N VAL A 112 -7.16 -12.62 26.54
CA VAL A 112 -8.13 -11.53 26.32
C VAL A 112 -9.03 -11.44 27.55
N PRO A 113 -9.08 -10.28 28.23
CA PRO A 113 -10.03 -10.07 29.32
C PRO A 113 -11.49 -10.22 28.86
N ASP A 114 -12.40 -10.54 29.78
CA ASP A 114 -13.82 -10.51 29.48
C ASP A 114 -14.26 -9.10 29.04
N PHE A 115 -14.99 -9.03 27.93
CA PHE A 115 -15.54 -7.80 27.38
C PHE A 115 -16.89 -8.05 26.72
N GLN A 116 -17.67 -7.00 26.51
CA GLN A 116 -19.01 -7.11 25.95
C GLN A 116 -18.95 -7.32 24.43
N ARG A 117 -19.47 -8.46 23.97
CA ARG A 117 -19.56 -8.80 22.55
C ARG A 117 -20.95 -8.52 22.00
N VAL A 118 -21.00 -7.91 20.83
CA VAL A 118 -22.25 -7.69 20.10
C VAL A 118 -22.44 -8.82 19.10
N GLN A 119 -23.40 -9.70 19.38
CA GLN A 119 -23.85 -10.73 18.45
C GLN A 119 -25.09 -10.26 17.70
N ILE A 120 -25.11 -10.51 16.39
CA ILE A 120 -26.22 -10.11 15.54
C ILE A 120 -26.78 -11.36 14.88
N THR A 121 -28.06 -11.61 15.15
CA THR A 121 -28.80 -12.75 14.62
C THR A 121 -29.81 -12.26 13.59
N GLY A 122 -29.90 -12.90 12.42
CA GLY A 122 -30.88 -12.52 11.41
C GLY A 122 -30.41 -12.77 9.98
N ASP A 123 -31.06 -12.10 9.03
CA ASP A 123 -30.79 -12.22 7.60
C ASP A 123 -29.39 -11.68 7.24
N TYR A 124 -28.55 -12.56 6.70
CA TYR A 124 -27.17 -12.28 6.30
C TYR A 124 -27.05 -11.67 4.90
N ALA A 125 -28.11 -11.77 4.07
CA ALA A 125 -28.11 -11.23 2.71
C ALA A 125 -28.02 -9.69 2.68
N SER A 126 -28.08 -9.02 3.84
CA SER A 126 -27.71 -7.62 4.02
C SER A 126 -28.33 -6.69 2.97
N GLY A 127 -29.61 -6.89 2.64
CA GLY A 127 -30.33 -6.03 1.71
C GLY A 127 -30.32 -6.40 0.24
N VAL A 128 -29.72 -7.53 -0.12
CA VAL A 128 -29.89 -8.15 -1.44
C VAL A 128 -30.74 -9.41 -1.31
N THR A 129 -31.17 -9.97 -2.45
CA THR A 129 -31.85 -11.27 -2.46
C THR A 129 -30.88 -12.40 -2.10
N VAL A 130 -31.39 -13.58 -1.74
CA VAL A 130 -30.53 -14.74 -1.43
C VAL A 130 -29.76 -15.16 -2.68
N GLU A 131 -30.40 -15.10 -3.85
CA GLU A 131 -29.79 -15.40 -5.13
C GLU A 131 -28.67 -14.40 -5.47
N ASP A 132 -28.90 -13.10 -5.25
CA ASP A 132 -27.86 -12.07 -5.41
C ASP A 132 -26.71 -12.29 -4.42
N PHE A 133 -27.01 -12.66 -3.18
CA PHE A 133 -25.99 -12.91 -2.15
C PHE A 133 -25.03 -14.02 -2.58
N GLU A 134 -25.52 -15.13 -3.14
CA GLU A 134 -24.66 -16.20 -3.68
C GLU A 134 -23.74 -15.70 -4.80
N VAL A 135 -24.26 -14.86 -5.71
CA VAL A 135 -23.46 -14.26 -6.80
C VAL A 135 -22.37 -13.35 -6.23
N VAL A 136 -22.71 -12.54 -5.22
CA VAL A 136 -21.76 -11.66 -4.54
C VAL A 136 -20.66 -12.49 -3.87
N CYS A 137 -21.00 -13.54 -3.12
CA CYS A 137 -20.02 -14.41 -2.46
C CYS A 137 -19.08 -15.08 -3.46
N LYS A 138 -19.59 -15.60 -4.59
CA LYS A 138 -18.78 -16.15 -5.69
C LYS A 138 -17.82 -15.12 -6.26
N GLY A 139 -18.30 -13.90 -6.47
CA GLY A 139 -17.51 -12.78 -6.97
C GLY A 139 -16.36 -12.40 -6.03
N LEU A 140 -16.66 -12.19 -4.75
CA LEU A 140 -15.68 -11.81 -3.72
C LEU A 140 -14.65 -12.92 -3.48
N TYR A 141 -15.08 -14.19 -3.44
CA TYR A 141 -14.18 -15.34 -3.32
C TYR A 141 -13.19 -15.40 -4.49
N ARG A 142 -13.65 -15.25 -5.75
CA ARG A 142 -12.75 -15.23 -6.91
C ARG A 142 -11.79 -14.04 -6.86
N ALA A 143 -12.23 -12.87 -6.42
CA ALA A 143 -11.36 -11.71 -6.24
C ALA A 143 -10.24 -11.95 -5.21
N LEU A 144 -10.56 -12.58 -4.06
CA LEU A 144 -9.58 -12.96 -3.05
C LEU A 144 -8.57 -14.00 -3.58
N CYS A 145 -9.04 -14.99 -4.35
CA CYS A 145 -8.17 -15.97 -5.01
C CYS A 145 -7.22 -15.33 -6.03
N ILE A 146 -7.71 -14.36 -6.81
CA ILE A 146 -6.89 -13.59 -7.76
C ILE A 146 -5.76 -12.88 -7.00
N ARG A 147 -6.07 -12.18 -5.91
CA ARG A 147 -5.05 -11.50 -5.11
C ARG A 147 -4.05 -12.49 -4.50
N GLU A 148 -4.52 -13.56 -3.85
CA GLU A 148 -3.64 -14.59 -3.26
C GLU A 148 -2.65 -15.15 -4.30
N LYS A 149 -3.15 -15.46 -5.51
CA LYS A 149 -2.33 -15.94 -6.64
C LYS A 149 -1.17 -15.00 -6.97
N TYR A 150 -1.43 -13.70 -7.09
CA TYR A 150 -0.38 -12.72 -7.41
C TYR A 150 0.57 -12.45 -6.24
N MET A 151 0.09 -12.43 -5.00
CA MET A 151 0.96 -12.25 -3.83
C MET A 151 1.94 -13.42 -3.68
N GLN A 152 1.46 -14.66 -3.84
CA GLN A 152 2.31 -15.85 -3.75
C GLN A 152 3.37 -15.91 -4.85
N LYS A 153 3.01 -15.55 -6.09
CA LYS A 153 3.94 -15.58 -7.22
C LYS A 153 5.12 -14.62 -7.06
N SER A 154 4.92 -13.46 -6.43
CA SER A 154 5.97 -12.45 -6.24
C SER A 154 6.60 -12.42 -4.85
N PHE A 155 6.26 -13.38 -3.98
CA PHE A 155 6.70 -13.44 -2.57
C PHE A 155 6.30 -12.20 -1.74
N GLN A 156 5.12 -11.65 -2.03
CA GLN A 156 4.50 -10.57 -1.27
C GLN A 156 3.56 -11.12 -0.19
N ARG A 157 3.14 -10.26 0.75
CA ARG A 157 2.34 -10.69 1.89
C ARG A 157 0.89 -10.90 1.49
N PHE A 158 0.35 -12.04 1.90
CA PHE A 158 -1.09 -12.29 1.97
C PHE A 158 -1.43 -12.84 3.36
N PRO A 159 -2.53 -12.40 3.99
CA PRO A 159 -2.84 -12.82 5.36
C PRO A 159 -3.22 -14.31 5.42
N LYS A 160 -2.87 -14.99 6.52
CA LYS A 160 -3.10 -16.42 6.72
C LYS A 160 -4.58 -16.75 6.87
N THR A 161 -5.36 -15.89 7.54
CA THR A 161 -6.77 -16.15 7.84
C THR A 161 -7.63 -16.25 6.58
N PRO A 162 -7.62 -15.29 5.63
CA PRO A 162 -8.31 -15.44 4.36
C PRO A 162 -7.87 -16.69 3.63
N SER A 163 -6.57 -17.01 3.57
CA SER A 163 -6.10 -18.27 2.96
C SER A 163 -6.74 -19.50 3.60
N LYS A 164 -6.86 -19.56 4.93
CA LYS A 164 -7.54 -20.66 5.62
C LYS A 164 -9.00 -20.77 5.22
N TYR A 165 -9.72 -19.66 5.14
CA TYR A 165 -11.11 -19.65 4.68
C TYR A 165 -11.25 -20.08 3.21
N LEU A 166 -10.38 -19.59 2.32
CA LEU A 166 -10.36 -19.98 0.91
C LEU A 166 -10.15 -21.50 0.75
N ARG A 167 -9.16 -22.08 1.44
CA ARG A 167 -8.92 -23.53 1.40
C ARG A 167 -10.07 -24.33 2.00
N ASN A 168 -10.67 -23.86 3.10
CA ASN A 168 -11.84 -24.51 3.70
C ASN A 168 -13.06 -24.50 2.75
N ILE A 169 -13.28 -23.40 2.01
CA ILE A 169 -14.30 -23.33 0.95
C ILE A 169 -14.03 -24.36 -0.14
N ASP A 170 -12.75 -24.56 -0.49
CA ASP A 170 -12.32 -25.55 -1.50
C ASP A 170 -12.36 -27.01 -0.99
N GLY A 171 -12.62 -27.23 0.30
CA GLY A 171 -12.49 -28.55 0.94
C GLY A 171 -11.05 -29.03 1.08
N GLU A 172 -10.07 -28.13 1.00
CA GLU A 172 -8.64 -28.40 1.11
C GLU A 172 -8.10 -28.04 2.50
N ALA A 173 -7.11 -28.79 2.97
CA ALA A 173 -6.38 -28.43 4.18
C ALA A 173 -5.42 -27.27 3.88
N TRP A 174 -5.51 -26.19 4.66
CA TRP A 174 -4.53 -25.11 4.58
C TRP A 174 -3.19 -25.56 5.18
N VAL A 175 -2.13 -25.47 4.37
CA VAL A 175 -0.76 -25.77 4.80
C VAL A 175 0.01 -24.46 4.93
N ALA A 176 0.53 -24.19 6.12
CA ALA A 176 1.44 -23.07 6.32
C ALA A 176 2.68 -23.26 5.46
N ASN A 177 2.97 -22.30 4.58
CA ASN A 177 4.22 -22.29 3.85
C ASN A 177 4.91 -20.93 3.98
N GLU A 178 5.85 -20.88 4.94
CA GLU A 178 6.67 -19.70 5.21
C GLU A 178 7.57 -19.33 4.01
N SER A 179 7.80 -20.27 3.08
CA SER A 179 8.56 -20.02 1.86
C SER A 179 7.88 -19.05 0.89
N PHE A 180 6.66 -18.56 1.16
CA PHE A 180 5.98 -17.58 0.32
C PHE A 180 6.07 -16.13 0.82
N TYR A 181 6.65 -15.90 2.00
CA TYR A 181 6.79 -14.54 2.55
C TYR A 181 8.04 -13.81 2.02
N PRO A 182 8.04 -12.46 2.05
CA PRO A 182 9.21 -11.67 1.69
C PRO A 182 10.34 -11.90 2.69
N VAL A 183 11.57 -11.85 2.19
CA VAL A 183 12.79 -11.92 2.99
C VAL A 183 13.42 -10.53 3.03
N PHE A 184 13.71 -10.02 4.22
CA PHE A 184 14.41 -8.75 4.43
C PHE A 184 15.77 -9.00 5.05
N THR A 185 16.72 -8.10 4.79
CA THR A 185 18.07 -8.20 5.35
C THR A 185 18.00 -7.94 6.87
N PRO A 186 18.54 -8.83 7.71
CA PRO A 186 18.61 -8.59 9.15
C PRO A 186 19.58 -7.43 9.46
N PRO A 187 19.41 -6.72 10.59
CA PRO A 187 20.33 -5.67 10.97
C PRO A 187 21.75 -6.22 11.16
N PRO A 188 22.79 -5.43 10.84
CA PRO A 188 24.18 -5.82 11.07
C PRO A 188 24.42 -6.18 12.53
N LYS A 189 25.27 -7.19 12.79
CA LYS A 189 25.65 -7.54 14.16
C LYS A 189 26.51 -6.43 14.78
N LYS A 190 26.60 -6.41 16.11
CA LYS A 190 27.41 -5.41 16.83
C LYS A 190 28.87 -5.49 16.38
N GLY A 191 29.38 -4.41 15.80
CA GLY A 191 30.76 -4.31 15.28
C GLY A 191 30.94 -4.77 13.83
N GLU A 192 29.87 -5.22 13.16
CA GLU A 192 29.89 -5.54 11.75
C GLU A 192 29.72 -4.28 10.89
N ASP A 193 30.44 -4.22 9.76
CA ASP A 193 30.30 -3.12 8.81
C ASP A 193 29.06 -3.34 7.91
N PRO A 194 28.03 -2.45 7.94
CA PRO A 194 26.88 -2.52 7.02
C PRO A 194 27.23 -2.39 5.53
N PHE A 195 28.47 -1.98 5.21
CA PHE A 195 28.96 -1.82 3.83
C PHE A 195 29.99 -2.88 3.41
N ARG A 196 30.10 -3.98 4.18
CA ARG A 196 31.04 -5.06 3.87
C ARG A 196 30.73 -5.71 2.51
N THR A 197 31.78 -6.08 1.78
CA THR A 197 31.72 -6.66 0.43
C THR A 197 32.32 -8.07 0.36
N ASP A 198 32.89 -8.55 1.46
CA ASP A 198 33.54 -9.87 1.56
C ASP A 198 32.54 -11.03 1.64
N ASP A 199 31.28 -10.75 1.95
CA ASP A 199 30.17 -11.71 1.99
C ASP A 199 29.40 -11.81 0.65
N LEU A 200 29.85 -11.11 -0.40
CA LEU A 200 29.16 -11.06 -1.67
C LEU A 200 29.23 -12.42 -2.42
N PRO A 201 28.07 -13.01 -2.77
CA PRO A 201 28.03 -14.30 -3.46
C PRO A 201 28.74 -14.30 -4.83
N ALA A 202 29.24 -15.46 -5.25
CA ALA A 202 29.92 -15.64 -6.52
C ALA A 202 29.00 -15.43 -7.73
N ASN A 203 29.59 -15.19 -8.91
CA ASN A 203 28.87 -15.08 -10.17
C ASN A 203 28.19 -16.42 -10.55
N LEU A 204 26.90 -16.37 -10.93
CA LEU A 204 26.18 -17.55 -11.43
C LEU A 204 26.43 -17.85 -12.92
N GLY A 205 26.99 -16.90 -13.68
CA GLY A 205 27.25 -17.05 -15.12
C GLY A 205 25.98 -17.06 -15.99
N TYR A 206 24.84 -16.68 -15.42
CA TYR A 206 23.57 -16.61 -16.14
C TYR A 206 23.56 -15.43 -17.12
N HIS A 207 22.81 -15.61 -18.21
CA HIS A 207 22.61 -14.60 -19.23
C HIS A 207 21.21 -13.98 -19.11
N LEU A 208 21.11 -12.68 -19.34
CA LEU A 208 19.86 -11.92 -19.23
C LEU A 208 19.40 -11.43 -20.59
N LYS A 209 18.09 -11.48 -20.86
CA LYS A 209 17.49 -10.85 -22.03
C LYS A 209 16.12 -10.29 -21.71
N MET A 210 15.90 -9.01 -21.96
CA MET A 210 14.59 -8.39 -21.90
C MET A 210 13.75 -8.83 -23.11
N LYS A 211 12.57 -9.40 -22.87
CA LYS A 211 11.60 -9.78 -23.91
C LYS A 211 10.25 -9.23 -23.55
N ASP A 212 9.64 -8.48 -24.47
CA ASP A 212 8.33 -7.87 -24.27
C ASP A 212 8.22 -7.11 -22.93
N GLY A 213 9.29 -6.44 -22.49
CA GLY A 213 9.40 -5.70 -21.22
C GLY A 213 9.53 -6.52 -19.94
N VAL A 214 9.74 -7.84 -20.03
CA VAL A 214 10.06 -8.72 -18.89
C VAL A 214 11.47 -9.28 -19.05
N VAL A 215 12.26 -9.27 -17.99
CA VAL A 215 13.61 -9.86 -17.99
C VAL A 215 13.52 -11.38 -17.89
N TYR A 216 14.08 -12.08 -18.87
CA TYR A 216 14.25 -13.53 -18.88
C TYR A 216 15.67 -13.90 -18.48
N ILE A 217 15.79 -14.93 -17.64
CA ILE A 217 17.07 -15.44 -17.13
C ILE A 217 17.37 -16.78 -17.81
N TYR A 218 18.55 -16.90 -18.40
CA TYR A 218 19.03 -18.12 -19.07
C TYR A 218 20.25 -18.66 -18.32
N PRO A 219 20.41 -20.00 -18.21
CA PRO A 219 21.58 -20.59 -17.56
C PRO A 219 22.93 -20.18 -18.18
N ASN A 220 22.95 -19.93 -19.49
CA ASN A 220 24.13 -19.52 -20.26
C ASN A 220 23.70 -18.94 -21.61
N GLU A 221 24.67 -18.43 -22.38
CA GLU A 221 24.45 -17.82 -23.70
C GLU A 221 23.91 -18.80 -24.76
N ALA A 222 24.29 -20.08 -24.68
CA ALA A 222 23.80 -21.11 -25.59
C ALA A 222 22.29 -21.37 -25.40
N ALA A 223 21.83 -21.43 -24.14
CA ALA A 223 20.41 -21.53 -23.81
C ALA A 223 19.63 -20.25 -24.20
N ALA A 224 20.26 -19.07 -24.08
CA ALA A 224 19.67 -17.82 -24.55
C ALA A 224 19.46 -17.80 -26.07
N SER A 225 20.37 -18.41 -26.83
CA SER A 225 20.28 -18.55 -28.29
C SER A 225 19.17 -19.52 -28.72
N LYS A 226 18.87 -20.54 -27.90
CA LYS A 226 17.79 -21.51 -28.12
C LYS A 226 16.43 -21.10 -27.53
N ASP A 227 16.38 -19.97 -26.83
CA ASP A 227 15.21 -19.52 -26.09
C ASP A 227 14.72 -20.50 -25.00
N GLU A 228 15.66 -21.00 -24.20
CA GLU A 228 15.39 -21.93 -23.08
C GLU A 228 15.65 -21.24 -21.73
N PRO A 229 14.71 -20.39 -21.23
CA PRO A 229 14.89 -19.69 -19.98
C PRO A 229 14.76 -20.62 -18.76
N LYS A 230 15.34 -20.23 -17.63
CA LYS A 230 15.12 -20.90 -16.34
C LYS A 230 13.63 -20.87 -15.98
N PRO A 231 13.08 -21.92 -15.34
CA PRO A 231 11.65 -22.07 -15.08
C PRO A 231 11.17 -21.20 -13.89
N TYR A 232 11.36 -19.89 -13.99
CA TYR A 232 10.81 -18.91 -13.06
C TYR A 232 9.35 -18.59 -13.41
N PRO A 233 8.56 -18.04 -12.46
CA PRO A 233 7.19 -17.62 -12.73
C PRO A 233 7.21 -16.38 -13.65
N TYR A 234 7.23 -16.57 -14.96
CA TYR A 234 7.01 -15.48 -15.92
C TYR A 234 5.51 -15.19 -16.01
N PRO A 235 5.08 -13.92 -15.94
CA PRO A 235 3.66 -13.59 -15.94
C PRO A 235 3.08 -13.76 -17.33
N ASN A 236 1.90 -14.39 -17.38
CA ASN A 236 1.12 -14.45 -18.61
C ASN A 236 0.22 -13.22 -18.69
N LEU A 237 0.41 -12.42 -19.73
CA LEU A 237 -0.38 -11.21 -19.96
C LEU A 237 -1.86 -11.52 -20.16
N ALA A 238 -2.20 -12.63 -20.81
CA ALA A 238 -3.59 -13.01 -21.04
C ALA A 238 -4.31 -13.27 -19.71
N ASP A 239 -3.73 -14.11 -18.86
CA ASP A 239 -4.28 -14.41 -17.53
C ASP A 239 -4.46 -13.13 -16.70
N PHE A 240 -3.50 -12.20 -16.78
CA PHE A 240 -3.59 -10.92 -16.09
C PHE A 240 -4.76 -10.06 -16.58
N LEU A 241 -4.91 -9.93 -17.90
CA LEU A 241 -5.99 -9.15 -18.48
C LEU A 241 -7.37 -9.78 -18.20
N ASP A 242 -7.46 -11.12 -18.18
CA ASP A 242 -8.70 -11.82 -17.88
C ASP A 242 -9.11 -11.64 -16.40
N ASP A 243 -8.16 -11.76 -15.47
CA ASP A 243 -8.40 -11.45 -14.05
C ASP A 243 -8.81 -9.98 -13.85
N MET A 244 -8.14 -9.07 -14.56
CA MET A 244 -8.43 -7.63 -14.52
C MET A 244 -9.84 -7.33 -15.03
N ASN A 245 -10.22 -7.90 -16.18
CA ASN A 245 -11.56 -7.74 -16.76
C ASN A 245 -12.65 -8.30 -15.84
N PHE A 246 -12.40 -9.44 -15.19
CA PHE A 246 -13.31 -9.98 -14.19
C PHE A 246 -13.50 -9.00 -13.02
N LEU A 247 -12.42 -8.43 -12.49
CA LEU A 247 -12.52 -7.47 -11.38
C LEU A 247 -13.22 -6.18 -11.78
N LEU A 248 -12.95 -5.65 -12.99
CA LEU A 248 -13.67 -4.50 -13.54
C LEU A 248 -15.18 -4.76 -13.59
N ALA A 249 -15.58 -5.93 -14.10
CA ALA A 249 -16.99 -6.31 -14.14
C ALA A 249 -17.58 -6.45 -12.72
N LEU A 250 -16.85 -7.09 -11.79
CA LEU A 250 -17.28 -7.28 -10.41
C LEU A 250 -17.54 -5.95 -9.69
N ILE A 251 -16.62 -4.99 -9.82
CA ILE A 251 -16.72 -3.66 -9.19
C ILE A 251 -17.94 -2.90 -9.73
N ALA A 252 -18.32 -3.14 -10.99
CA ALA A 252 -19.46 -2.49 -11.62
C ALA A 252 -20.83 -3.14 -11.31
N GLN A 253 -20.86 -4.38 -10.83
CA GLN A 253 -22.11 -5.11 -10.56
C GLN A 253 -22.94 -4.45 -9.44
N GLY A 254 -24.21 -4.17 -9.74
CA GLY A 254 -25.15 -3.51 -8.82
C GLY A 254 -25.36 -4.24 -7.48
N PRO A 255 -25.63 -5.57 -7.48
CA PRO A 255 -25.79 -6.33 -6.24
C PRO A 255 -24.54 -6.30 -5.35
N VAL A 256 -23.35 -6.43 -5.95
CA VAL A 256 -22.07 -6.40 -5.23
C VAL A 256 -21.84 -5.03 -4.60
N LYS A 257 -22.08 -3.93 -5.34
CA LYS A 257 -22.02 -2.56 -4.80
C LYS A 257 -22.96 -2.38 -3.60
N THR A 258 -24.21 -2.82 -3.74
CA THR A 258 -25.23 -2.69 -2.69
C THR A 258 -24.86 -3.46 -1.44
N TYR A 259 -24.46 -4.72 -1.61
CA TYR A 259 -24.06 -5.59 -0.51
C TYR A 259 -22.85 -5.04 0.23
N THR A 260 -21.76 -4.77 -0.51
CA THR A 260 -20.49 -4.28 0.09
C THR A 260 -20.66 -2.93 0.78
N HIS A 261 -21.44 -2.01 0.21
CA HIS A 261 -21.75 -0.73 0.86
C HIS A 261 -22.46 -0.93 2.21
N ARG A 262 -23.49 -1.80 2.24
CA ARG A 262 -24.21 -2.12 3.49
C ARG A 262 -23.31 -2.83 4.50
N ARG A 263 -22.43 -3.73 4.08
CA ARG A 263 -21.43 -4.37 4.97
C ARG A 263 -20.45 -3.36 5.54
N LEU A 264 -19.94 -2.43 4.74
CA LEU A 264 -19.01 -1.39 5.21
C LEU A 264 -19.67 -0.41 6.19
N LYS A 265 -20.92 -0.01 5.93
CA LYS A 265 -21.71 0.79 6.89
C LYS A 265 -21.92 0.01 8.19
N PHE A 266 -22.23 -1.28 8.07
CA PHE A 266 -22.36 -2.17 9.20
C PHE A 266 -21.07 -2.26 10.04
N LEU A 267 -19.91 -2.43 9.41
CA LEU A 267 -18.61 -2.50 10.10
C LEU A 267 -18.33 -1.22 10.91
N SER A 268 -18.57 -0.05 10.32
CA SER A 268 -18.43 1.23 11.01
C SER A 268 -19.38 1.33 12.23
N SER A 269 -20.67 1.05 12.05
CA SER A 269 -21.64 1.07 13.16
C SER A 269 -21.32 0.04 14.24
N LYS A 270 -20.87 -1.16 13.87
CA LYS A 270 -20.48 -2.19 14.82
C LYS A 270 -19.30 -1.73 15.68
N PHE A 271 -18.34 -1.00 15.10
CA PHE A 271 -17.19 -0.49 15.85
C PHE A 271 -17.61 0.63 16.81
N GLN A 272 -18.52 1.52 16.39
CA GLN A 272 -19.08 2.54 17.29
C GLN A 272 -19.77 1.92 18.50
N VAL A 273 -20.59 0.88 18.30
CA VAL A 273 -21.20 0.14 19.43
C VAL A 273 -20.13 -0.52 20.30
N HIS A 274 -19.11 -1.15 19.71
CA HIS A 274 -17.99 -1.70 20.48
C HIS A 274 -17.30 -0.65 21.35
N GLN A 275 -17.01 0.53 20.81
CA GLN A 275 -16.42 1.63 21.58
C GLN A 275 -17.33 2.05 22.74
N MET A 276 -18.63 2.23 22.50
CA MET A 276 -19.60 2.59 23.55
C MET A 276 -19.65 1.59 24.71
N LEU A 277 -19.42 0.30 24.43
CA LEU A 277 -19.49 -0.76 25.42
C LEU A 277 -18.15 -1.04 26.11
N ASN A 278 -17.03 -0.93 25.38
CA ASN A 278 -15.75 -1.51 25.80
C ASN A 278 -14.58 -0.51 25.88
N GLU A 279 -14.74 0.77 25.50
CA GLU A 279 -13.63 1.73 25.50
C GLU A 279 -12.98 1.87 26.89
N MET A 280 -13.78 1.86 27.96
CA MET A 280 -13.27 1.97 29.33
C MET A 280 -12.45 0.73 29.74
N ASP A 281 -12.84 -0.46 29.28
CA ASP A 281 -12.12 -1.70 29.56
C ASP A 281 -10.83 -1.82 28.72
N GLU A 282 -10.86 -1.39 27.46
CA GLU A 282 -9.64 -1.22 26.65
C GLU A 282 -8.68 -0.26 27.35
N LEU A 283 -9.16 0.91 27.80
CA LEU A 283 -8.34 1.89 28.51
C LEU A 283 -7.79 1.35 29.84
N LYS A 284 -8.58 0.54 30.56
CA LYS A 284 -8.14 -0.12 31.78
C LYS A 284 -7.02 -1.11 31.51
N GLU A 285 -7.11 -1.90 30.43
CA GLU A 285 -6.05 -2.82 30.00
C GLU A 285 -4.75 -2.08 29.70
N LEU A 286 -4.84 -0.96 28.97
CA LEU A 286 -3.71 -0.07 28.67
C LEU A 286 -3.08 0.51 29.94
N LYS A 287 -3.89 1.02 30.88
CA LYS A 287 -3.39 1.57 32.16
C LYS A 287 -2.71 0.53 33.04
N ASN A 288 -3.15 -0.73 32.94
CA ASN A 288 -2.57 -1.85 33.66
C ASN A 288 -1.28 -2.39 33.01
N ASN A 289 -0.91 -1.91 31.82
CA ASN A 289 0.31 -2.29 31.12
C ASN A 289 1.48 -1.41 31.60
N PRO A 290 2.33 -1.89 32.53
CA PRO A 290 3.40 -1.06 33.07
C PRO A 290 4.40 -0.70 31.98
N HIS A 291 5.00 0.48 32.10
CA HIS A 291 6.09 0.97 31.24
C HIS A 291 5.72 1.21 29.76
N ARG A 292 4.48 0.94 29.33
CA ARG A 292 4.06 1.07 27.94
C ARG A 292 2.98 2.12 27.74
N ASP A 293 3.22 2.97 26.76
CA ASP A 293 2.32 4.01 26.29
C ASP A 293 2.61 4.30 24.82
N PHE A 294 1.85 5.25 24.24
CA PHE A 294 2.01 5.64 22.85
C PHE A 294 3.43 6.13 22.48
N TYR A 295 4.13 6.84 23.38
CA TYR A 295 5.45 7.40 23.09
C TYR A 295 6.54 6.34 22.98
N ASN A 296 6.38 5.22 23.68
CA ASN A 296 7.35 4.14 23.69
C ASN A 296 6.95 2.92 22.83
N CYS A 297 5.82 3.01 22.13
CA CYS A 297 5.47 2.11 21.05
C CYS A 297 6.28 2.46 19.79
N ARG A 298 6.78 1.43 19.09
CA ARG A 298 7.47 1.64 17.83
C ARG A 298 6.48 2.07 16.76
N LYS A 299 6.86 3.07 15.98
CA LYS A 299 6.07 3.64 14.89
C LYS A 299 6.99 3.93 13.72
N VAL A 300 6.53 3.62 12.52
CA VAL A 300 7.32 3.74 11.30
C VAL A 300 6.62 4.72 10.38
N ASP A 301 7.35 5.69 9.85
CA ASP A 301 6.89 6.48 8.73
C ASP A 301 7.00 5.62 7.46
N THR A 302 5.88 5.04 7.06
CA THR A 302 5.79 4.05 5.97
C THR A 302 5.76 4.72 4.59
N HIS A 303 5.56 6.04 4.54
CA HIS A 303 5.52 6.81 3.30
C HIS A 303 6.14 8.20 3.45
N ILE A 304 7.40 8.30 3.02
CA ILE A 304 8.21 9.51 3.05
C ILE A 304 9.14 9.58 1.84
N HIS A 305 9.25 10.76 1.22
CA HIS A 305 10.16 11.03 0.11
C HIS A 305 11.51 11.53 0.65
N ALA A 306 12.62 10.89 0.26
CA ALA A 306 13.94 11.21 0.81
C ALA A 306 14.35 12.67 0.56
N ALA A 307 13.99 13.23 -0.59
CA ALA A 307 14.33 14.61 -0.97
C ALA A 307 13.63 15.67 -0.09
N ALA A 308 12.57 15.30 0.63
CA ALA A 308 11.79 16.20 1.49
C ALA A 308 11.69 15.68 2.94
N CYS A 309 12.54 14.75 3.36
CA CYS A 309 12.42 14.08 4.64
C CYS A 309 12.76 14.95 5.87
N MET A 310 13.40 16.10 5.66
CA MET A 310 13.68 17.09 6.70
C MET A 310 12.66 18.22 6.68
N ASN A 311 12.45 18.91 7.80
CA ASN A 311 11.63 20.12 7.80
C ASN A 311 12.36 21.33 7.17
N GLN A 312 11.58 22.34 6.79
CA GLN A 312 12.08 23.58 6.17
C GLN A 312 13.11 24.35 7.03
N LYS A 313 12.97 24.32 8.36
CA LYS A 313 13.89 25.01 9.28
C LYS A 313 15.26 24.32 9.31
N HIS A 314 15.29 23.00 9.23
CA HIS A 314 16.51 22.20 9.13
C HIS A 314 17.25 22.51 7.83
N LEU A 315 16.56 22.47 6.68
CA LEU A 315 17.17 22.82 5.40
C LEU A 315 17.75 24.24 5.42
N LEU A 316 17.00 25.22 5.91
CA LEU A 316 17.50 26.60 6.03
C LEU A 316 18.77 26.69 6.88
N ARG A 317 18.77 26.04 8.06
CA ARG A 317 19.92 26.00 8.95
C ARG A 317 21.13 25.38 8.25
N PHE A 318 20.92 24.32 7.47
CA PHE A 318 21.97 23.65 6.73
C PHE A 318 22.55 24.54 5.61
N ILE A 319 21.70 25.23 4.85
CA ILE A 319 22.12 26.18 3.81
C ILE A 319 22.97 27.31 4.42
N LYS A 320 22.52 27.89 5.53
CA LYS A 320 23.30 28.94 6.22
C LYS A 320 24.64 28.42 6.73
N LYS A 321 24.65 27.24 7.38
CA LYS A 321 25.86 26.61 7.92
C LYS A 321 26.87 26.29 6.82
N SER A 322 26.44 25.64 5.74
CA SER A 322 27.31 25.29 4.61
C SER A 322 27.89 26.54 3.93
N TYR A 323 27.12 27.62 3.78
CA TYR A 323 27.68 28.87 3.26
C TYR A 323 28.75 29.47 4.18
N HIS A 324 28.58 29.41 5.50
CA HIS A 324 29.58 29.93 6.43
C HIS A 324 30.89 29.13 6.45
N ILE A 325 30.83 27.82 6.18
CA ILE A 325 31.99 26.92 6.25
C ILE A 325 32.66 26.77 4.87
N ASP A 326 31.85 26.61 3.82
CA ASP A 326 32.27 26.15 2.49
C ASP A 326 32.04 27.21 1.39
N ALA A 327 32.08 28.51 1.73
CA ALA A 327 31.83 29.61 0.79
C ALA A 327 32.64 29.52 -0.51
N ASP A 328 33.93 29.18 -0.40
CA ASP A 328 34.86 29.12 -1.53
C ASP A 328 34.90 27.75 -2.22
N ARG A 329 34.10 26.78 -1.75
CA ARG A 329 34.03 25.44 -2.35
C ARG A 329 33.34 25.50 -3.71
N VAL A 330 33.90 24.83 -4.71
CA VAL A 330 33.25 24.65 -6.02
C VAL A 330 32.08 23.67 -5.86
N VAL A 331 30.87 24.15 -6.13
CA VAL A 331 29.62 23.38 -5.90
C VAL A 331 28.77 23.24 -7.16
N TYR A 332 29.10 23.99 -8.21
CA TYR A 332 28.36 23.98 -9.46
C TYR A 332 29.33 24.01 -10.63
N SER A 333 29.13 23.11 -11.59
CA SER A 333 29.97 23.01 -12.77
C SER A 333 29.09 22.76 -14.00
N THR A 334 29.29 23.60 -15.02
CA THR A 334 28.82 23.38 -16.39
C THR A 334 30.02 23.35 -17.33
N ASN A 335 29.84 22.85 -18.56
CA ASN A 335 30.90 22.71 -19.57
C ASN A 335 31.71 24.00 -19.84
N GLU A 336 31.19 25.17 -19.47
CA GLU A 336 31.81 26.47 -19.73
C GLU A 336 32.21 27.22 -18.45
N LYS A 337 31.67 26.88 -17.26
CA LYS A 337 31.91 27.62 -16.00
C LYS A 337 31.82 26.73 -14.76
N THR A 338 32.77 26.91 -13.85
CA THR A 338 32.72 26.42 -12.47
C THR A 338 32.39 27.58 -11.54
N LEU A 339 31.45 27.39 -10.61
CA LEU A 339 31.08 28.39 -9.61
C LEU A 339 31.34 27.85 -8.21
N THR A 340 31.92 28.69 -7.38
CA THR A 340 31.96 28.50 -5.92
C THR A 340 30.57 28.69 -5.31
N LEU A 341 30.38 28.24 -4.08
CA LEU A 341 29.11 28.42 -3.36
C LEU A 341 28.77 29.92 -3.22
N LYS A 342 29.78 30.74 -2.94
CA LYS A 342 29.67 32.20 -2.89
C LYS A 342 29.26 32.82 -4.22
N GLU A 343 29.87 32.40 -5.31
CA GLU A 343 29.52 32.86 -6.65
C GLU A 343 28.11 32.41 -7.06
N LEU A 344 27.69 31.20 -6.68
CA LEU A 344 26.35 30.70 -6.92
C LEU A 344 25.28 31.57 -6.23
N PHE A 345 25.48 31.91 -4.95
CA PHE A 345 24.58 32.83 -4.24
C PHE A 345 24.59 34.24 -4.83
N THR A 346 25.75 34.72 -5.27
CA THR A 346 25.88 36.00 -5.98
C THR A 346 25.11 36.00 -7.30
N LYS A 347 25.18 34.90 -8.08
CA LYS A 347 24.41 34.70 -9.33
C LYS A 347 22.90 34.74 -9.07
N LEU A 348 22.44 34.12 -7.98
CA LEU A 348 21.04 34.12 -7.57
C LEU A 348 20.59 35.47 -6.99
N LYS A 349 21.51 36.44 -6.81
CA LYS A 349 21.26 37.76 -6.21
C LYS A 349 20.67 37.67 -4.80
N MET A 350 21.16 36.73 -4.01
CA MET A 350 20.73 36.51 -2.63
C MET A 350 21.91 36.31 -1.71
N HIS A 351 21.79 36.77 -0.47
CA HIS A 351 22.74 36.44 0.59
C HIS A 351 22.11 35.45 1.58
N PRO A 352 22.80 34.35 1.96
CA PRO A 352 22.22 33.33 2.85
C PRO A 352 21.77 33.83 4.22
N TYR A 353 22.37 34.90 4.73
CA TYR A 353 21.93 35.53 5.99
C TYR A 353 20.47 35.97 5.93
N ASP A 354 20.05 36.53 4.79
CA ASP A 354 18.72 37.11 4.58
C ASP A 354 17.65 36.03 4.29
N LEU A 355 18.06 34.78 4.05
CA LEU A 355 17.12 33.69 3.84
C LEU A 355 16.33 33.42 5.13
N THR A 356 15.02 33.47 5.01
CA THR A 356 14.04 33.04 5.99
C THR A 356 13.37 31.74 5.54
N VAL A 357 12.64 31.11 6.45
CA VAL A 357 11.85 29.91 6.12
C VAL A 357 10.85 30.22 5.01
N ASP A 358 10.17 31.37 5.08
CA ASP A 358 9.21 31.78 4.04
C ASP A 358 9.90 32.07 2.70
N SER A 359 11.10 32.66 2.72
CA SER A 359 11.84 32.95 1.49
C SER A 359 12.28 31.70 0.74
N LEU A 360 12.44 30.55 1.43
CA LEU A 360 12.74 29.27 0.79
C LEU A 360 11.59 28.81 -0.12
N ASP A 361 10.36 29.24 0.15
CA ASP A 361 9.16 28.91 -0.63
C ASP A 361 8.97 27.39 -0.87
N VAL A 362 9.38 26.57 0.10
CA VAL A 362 9.26 25.10 0.05
C VAL A 362 7.97 24.58 0.71
N HIS A 363 7.24 25.42 1.45
CA HIS A 363 6.02 25.03 2.14
C HIS A 363 4.81 24.99 1.19
N ALA A 364 3.99 23.95 1.29
CA ALA A 364 2.76 23.79 0.52
C ALA A 364 1.59 24.47 1.23
N GLY A 365 1.26 25.69 0.80
CA GLY A 365 0.13 26.48 1.32
C GLY A 365 -1.15 26.37 0.48
N ARG A 366 -2.13 27.26 0.72
CA ARG A 366 -3.44 27.27 0.00
C ARG A 366 -3.32 27.28 -1.52
N GLN A 367 -2.23 27.82 -2.06
CA GLN A 367 -1.95 27.93 -3.48
C GLN A 367 -1.66 26.60 -4.19
N THR A 368 -1.33 25.53 -3.45
CA THR A 368 -1.05 24.19 -3.99
C THR A 368 -2.30 23.31 -4.08
N PHE A 369 -3.42 23.73 -3.49
CA PHE A 369 -4.67 22.96 -3.52
C PHE A 369 -5.13 22.73 -4.95
N GLN A 370 -5.28 21.45 -5.34
CA GLN A 370 -5.58 20.96 -6.69
C GLN A 370 -4.58 21.40 -7.78
N ARG A 371 -3.38 21.84 -7.39
CA ARG A 371 -2.34 22.37 -8.29
C ARG A 371 -1.03 21.60 -8.09
N PHE A 372 -1.01 20.37 -8.59
CA PHE A 372 0.15 19.47 -8.49
C PHE A 372 1.39 20.03 -9.22
N ASP A 373 1.20 20.84 -10.25
CA ASP A 373 2.26 21.60 -10.91
C ASP A 373 3.00 22.52 -9.93
N LYS A 374 2.26 23.30 -9.15
CA LYS A 374 2.82 24.20 -8.13
C LYS A 374 3.45 23.44 -6.97
N PHE A 375 2.96 22.23 -6.67
CA PHE A 375 3.56 21.35 -5.67
C PHE A 375 4.96 20.88 -6.12
N ASN A 376 5.10 20.43 -7.38
CA ASN A 376 6.41 20.04 -7.92
C ASN A 376 7.44 21.19 -7.84
N ASP A 377 7.00 22.43 -8.00
CA ASP A 377 7.86 23.60 -7.86
C ASP A 377 8.40 23.79 -6.43
N LYS A 378 7.73 23.26 -5.39
CA LYS A 378 8.16 23.35 -3.98
C LYS A 378 9.40 22.54 -3.63
N TYR A 379 9.80 21.64 -4.51
CA TYR A 379 11.13 21.00 -4.41
C TYR A 379 12.28 21.95 -4.81
N ASN A 380 12.00 23.16 -5.30
CA ASN A 380 13.01 24.17 -5.65
C ASN A 380 13.12 25.23 -4.54
N PRO A 381 14.12 25.16 -3.63
CA PRO A 381 14.33 26.22 -2.66
C PRO A 381 14.54 27.56 -3.36
N VAL A 382 13.82 28.59 -2.91
CA VAL A 382 13.74 29.95 -3.49
C VAL A 382 13.30 29.99 -4.96
N GLY A 383 12.71 28.90 -5.48
CA GLY A 383 12.43 28.74 -6.91
C GLY A 383 13.68 28.47 -7.77
N ALA A 384 14.84 28.22 -7.17
CA ALA A 384 16.10 27.97 -7.88
C ALA A 384 16.37 26.46 -8.02
N SER A 385 16.34 25.97 -9.27
CA SER A 385 16.69 24.58 -9.58
C SER A 385 18.12 24.22 -9.17
N GLU A 386 19.04 25.19 -9.21
CA GLU A 386 20.44 25.00 -8.82
C GLU A 386 20.60 24.65 -7.33
N LEU A 387 19.79 25.24 -6.45
CA LEU A 387 19.85 24.91 -5.02
C LEU A 387 19.22 23.55 -4.72
N ARG A 388 18.15 23.17 -5.42
CA ARG A 388 17.61 21.81 -5.36
C ARG A 388 18.66 20.79 -5.77
N ASP A 389 19.31 21.03 -6.91
CA ASP A 389 20.29 20.10 -7.46
C ASP A 389 21.54 20.00 -6.56
N LEU A 390 21.91 21.08 -5.85
CA LEU A 390 23.00 21.07 -4.88
C LEU A 390 22.65 20.35 -3.56
N TYR A 391 21.52 20.68 -2.95
CA TYR A 391 21.20 20.23 -1.58
C TYR A 391 20.32 18.98 -1.51
N LEU A 392 19.54 18.67 -2.56
CA LEU A 392 18.48 17.66 -2.54
C LEU A 392 18.64 16.55 -3.60
N LYS A 393 19.77 16.52 -4.33
CA LYS A 393 20.08 15.46 -5.30
C LYS A 393 21.30 14.64 -4.89
N THR A 394 21.27 13.37 -5.28
CA THR A 394 22.33 12.39 -5.05
C THR A 394 23.49 12.52 -6.05
N ASP A 395 23.22 13.03 -7.25
CA ASP A 395 24.19 13.23 -8.34
C ASP A 395 24.30 14.72 -8.68
N ASN A 396 25.45 15.32 -8.36
CA ASN A 396 25.79 16.71 -8.64
C ASN A 396 27.32 16.91 -8.58
N CYS A 397 27.81 18.15 -8.74
CA CYS A 397 29.24 18.48 -8.80
C CYS A 397 30.06 18.02 -7.56
N ILE A 398 29.43 17.89 -6.40
CA ILE A 398 30.06 17.43 -5.15
C ILE A 398 29.62 16.00 -4.78
N ASN A 399 29.13 15.23 -5.75
CA ASN A 399 28.66 13.86 -5.57
C ASN A 399 27.62 13.73 -4.44
N GLY A 400 26.70 14.69 -4.33
CA GLY A 400 25.57 14.64 -3.40
C GLY A 400 25.94 14.67 -1.91
N GLU A 401 27.15 15.13 -1.55
CA GLU A 401 27.66 15.13 -0.17
C GLU A 401 26.76 15.90 0.82
N TYR A 402 26.23 17.06 0.39
CA TYR A 402 25.31 17.84 1.23
C TYR A 402 24.01 17.10 1.50
N PHE A 403 23.42 16.48 0.47
CA PHE A 403 22.20 15.70 0.66
C PHE A 403 22.45 14.51 1.58
N ALA A 404 23.57 13.79 1.40
CA ALA A 404 23.96 12.69 2.30
C ALA A 404 24.15 13.15 3.75
N THR A 405 24.70 14.35 3.96
CA THR A 405 24.88 14.92 5.30
C THR A 405 23.54 15.24 5.94
N ILE A 406 22.60 15.82 5.20
CA ILE A 406 21.24 16.10 5.69
C ILE A 406 20.55 14.79 6.09
N ILE A 407 20.60 13.76 5.25
CA ILE A 407 20.03 12.44 5.55
C ILE A 407 20.62 11.86 6.85
N LYS A 408 21.94 11.99 7.07
CA LYS A 408 22.58 11.55 8.31
C LYS A 408 22.13 12.35 9.53
N GLU A 409 21.93 13.66 9.39
CA GLU A 409 21.38 14.49 10.47
C GLU A 409 19.94 14.06 10.82
N VAL A 410 19.08 13.81 9.83
CA VAL A 410 17.73 13.25 10.05
C VAL A 410 17.79 11.86 10.68
N GLY A 411 18.71 11.00 10.22
CA GLY A 411 18.94 9.69 10.81
C GLY A 411 19.38 9.76 12.28
N ALA A 412 20.23 10.72 12.64
CA ALA A 412 20.64 10.94 14.01
C ALA A 412 19.47 11.37 14.90
N ASP A 413 18.60 12.25 14.40
CA ASP A 413 17.38 12.65 15.11
C ASP A 413 16.43 11.45 15.32
N LEU A 414 16.28 10.54 14.36
CA LEU A 414 15.49 9.31 14.52
C LEU A 414 16.07 8.36 15.59
N VAL A 415 17.40 8.22 15.64
CA VAL A 415 18.08 7.40 16.65
C VAL A 415 17.91 8.01 18.04
N GLU A 416 18.00 9.34 18.16
CA GLU A 416 17.74 10.08 19.41
C GLU A 416 16.29 9.87 19.88
N ALA A 417 15.32 10.00 18.96
CA ALA A 417 13.90 9.77 19.24
C ALA A 417 13.59 8.32 19.65
N LYS A 418 14.50 7.39 19.39
CA LYS A 418 14.49 5.97 19.74
C LYS A 418 13.36 5.15 19.10
N TYR A 419 12.10 5.57 19.20
CA TYR A 419 10.88 4.81 18.84
C TYR A 419 10.31 5.12 17.45
N GLN A 420 10.85 6.12 16.77
CA GLN A 420 10.48 6.50 15.41
C GLN A 420 11.45 5.88 14.41
N HIS A 421 10.88 5.31 13.35
CA HIS A 421 11.59 4.74 12.21
C HIS A 421 11.02 5.35 10.92
N ALA A 422 11.73 5.24 9.80
CA ALA A 422 11.27 5.77 8.52
C ALA A 422 11.67 4.87 7.34
N GLU A 423 10.87 4.89 6.27
CA GLU A 423 11.15 4.23 5.00
C GLU A 423 11.27 5.23 3.83
N PRO A 424 12.32 6.08 3.81
CA PRO A 424 12.52 7.06 2.75
C PRO A 424 12.69 6.44 1.36
N ARG A 425 12.09 7.10 0.37
CA ARG A 425 12.14 6.72 -1.05
C ARG A 425 13.19 7.50 -1.82
N LEU A 426 14.03 6.79 -2.56
CA LEU A 426 15.03 7.34 -3.49
C LEU A 426 14.60 7.07 -4.93
N SER A 427 14.76 8.06 -5.82
CA SER A 427 14.29 7.96 -7.20
C SER A 427 15.27 7.21 -8.10
N ILE A 428 14.75 6.28 -8.89
CA ILE A 428 15.34 5.80 -10.15
C ILE A 428 14.37 6.14 -11.26
N TYR A 429 14.83 6.92 -12.22
CA TYR A 429 14.00 7.45 -13.31
C TYR A 429 13.97 6.51 -14.52
N GLY A 430 15.02 5.71 -14.71
CA GLY A 430 15.13 4.82 -15.87
C GLY A 430 15.53 5.53 -17.17
N ARG A 431 16.15 6.71 -17.07
CA ARG A 431 16.69 7.43 -18.23
C ARG A 431 17.97 6.78 -18.74
N SER A 432 18.82 6.28 -17.85
CA SER A 432 20.01 5.50 -18.23
C SER A 432 20.35 4.44 -17.18
N PRO A 433 21.04 3.34 -17.56
CA PRO A 433 21.40 2.27 -16.62
C PRO A 433 22.41 2.73 -15.56
N GLU A 434 23.20 3.78 -15.84
CA GLU A 434 24.19 4.33 -14.92
C GLU A 434 23.57 4.98 -13.66
N GLU A 435 22.26 5.26 -13.65
CA GLU A 435 21.56 5.81 -12.48
C GLU A 435 21.75 4.94 -11.23
N TRP A 436 21.71 3.62 -11.38
CA TRP A 436 21.92 2.68 -10.27
C TRP A 436 23.35 2.73 -9.73
N ASN A 437 24.34 2.82 -10.62
CA ASN A 437 25.74 2.91 -10.21
C ASN A 437 26.00 4.23 -9.48
N LYS A 438 25.49 5.34 -10.01
CA LYS A 438 25.60 6.66 -9.36
C LYS A 438 24.94 6.67 -7.98
N LEU A 439 23.72 6.16 -7.88
CA LEU A 439 22.97 6.13 -6.61
C LEU A 439 23.63 5.23 -5.57
N SER A 440 24.07 4.03 -5.98
CA SER A 440 24.73 3.09 -5.06
C SER A 440 26.10 3.58 -4.62
N SER A 441 26.92 4.13 -5.53
CA SER A 441 28.20 4.74 -5.15
C SER A 441 28.01 5.97 -4.26
N TRP A 442 26.98 6.80 -4.49
CA TRP A 442 26.62 7.88 -3.56
C TRP A 442 26.32 7.33 -2.15
N PHE A 443 25.51 6.27 -2.06
CA PHE A 443 25.12 5.66 -0.79
C PHE A 443 26.31 5.07 -0.02
N VAL A 444 27.17 4.31 -0.72
CA VAL A 444 28.32 3.62 -0.14
C VAL A 444 29.46 4.59 0.19
N SER A 445 29.83 5.47 -0.75
CA SER A 445 30.94 6.42 -0.55
C SER A 445 30.65 7.40 0.57
N ASN A 446 29.40 7.86 0.68
CA ASN A 446 28.98 8.69 1.80
C ASN A 446 28.66 7.89 3.05
N ARG A 447 28.71 6.55 3.06
CA ARG A 447 28.36 5.69 4.20
C ARG A 447 27.02 6.05 4.85
N ILE A 448 25.97 6.10 4.03
CA ILE A 448 24.62 6.45 4.49
C ILE A 448 24.00 5.24 5.18
N TYR A 449 24.01 5.23 6.50
CA TYR A 449 23.42 4.15 7.29
C TYR A 449 22.80 4.69 8.58
N CYS A 450 21.59 4.25 8.87
CA CYS A 450 20.90 4.51 10.13
C CYS A 450 20.08 3.27 10.49
N PRO A 451 20.18 2.73 11.71
CA PRO A 451 19.41 1.56 12.13
C PRO A 451 17.90 1.81 12.18
N ASN A 452 17.47 3.07 12.21
CA ASN A 452 16.07 3.46 12.22
C ASN A 452 15.52 3.82 10.81
N MET A 453 16.33 3.65 9.75
CA MET A 453 15.92 3.92 8.38
C MET A 453 16.11 2.68 7.49
N THR A 454 15.08 2.33 6.74
CA THR A 454 15.15 1.41 5.60
C THR A 454 14.78 2.16 4.32
N TRP A 455 15.13 1.62 3.16
CA TRP A 455 15.03 2.40 1.92
C TRP A 455 14.10 1.74 0.91
N MET A 456 13.40 2.57 0.14
CA MET A 456 12.62 2.14 -1.01
C MET A 456 13.07 2.87 -2.28
N ILE A 457 12.84 2.24 -3.43
CA ILE A 457 13.10 2.85 -4.73
C ILE A 457 11.77 3.31 -5.31
N GLN A 458 11.67 4.58 -5.67
CA GLN A 458 10.52 5.11 -6.38
C GLN A 458 10.83 5.33 -7.85
N VAL A 459 9.90 4.94 -8.70
CA VAL A 459 9.98 5.08 -10.16
C VAL A 459 8.88 6.04 -10.62
N PRO A 460 9.24 7.28 -11.02
CA PRO A 460 8.28 8.23 -11.55
C PRO A 460 7.74 7.81 -12.92
N ARG A 461 6.42 7.87 -13.11
CA ARG A 461 5.70 7.53 -14.35
C ARG A 461 5.78 8.68 -15.37
N ILE A 462 6.98 9.10 -15.75
CA ILE A 462 7.22 10.29 -16.61
C ILE A 462 7.86 9.96 -17.96
N TYR A 463 7.54 8.79 -18.53
CA TYR A 463 8.09 8.36 -19.82
C TYR A 463 7.82 9.38 -20.93
N ASP A 464 6.64 10.00 -20.95
CA ASP A 464 6.26 11.06 -21.88
C ASP A 464 7.25 12.25 -21.88
N VAL A 465 7.73 12.65 -20.69
CA VAL A 465 8.74 13.71 -20.54
C VAL A 465 10.08 13.29 -21.15
N PHE A 466 10.48 12.03 -20.97
CA PHE A 466 11.73 11.52 -21.55
C PHE A 466 11.62 11.27 -23.04
N ARG A 467 10.44 10.85 -23.50
CA ARG A 467 10.18 10.56 -24.89
C ARG A 467 10.13 11.84 -25.72
N SER A 468 9.39 12.86 -25.26
CA SER A 468 9.34 14.18 -25.91
C SER A 468 10.72 14.87 -26.00
N LYS A 469 11.62 14.59 -25.05
CA LYS A 469 13.02 15.06 -25.08
C LYS A 469 13.98 14.13 -25.82
N ASN A 470 13.49 13.06 -26.44
CA ASN A 470 14.29 12.03 -27.13
C ASN A 470 15.38 11.37 -26.27
N PHE A 471 15.20 11.32 -24.95
CA PHE A 471 16.13 10.60 -24.06
C PHE A 471 15.94 9.09 -24.15
N LEU A 472 14.74 8.62 -24.49
CA LEU A 472 14.41 7.20 -24.61
C LEU A 472 13.76 6.90 -25.96
N PRO A 473 14.13 5.78 -26.62
CA PRO A 473 13.56 5.40 -27.91
C PRO A 473 12.15 4.79 -27.79
N HIS A 474 11.89 4.04 -26.72
CA HIS A 474 10.61 3.38 -26.45
C HIS A 474 10.52 3.03 -24.95
N PHE A 475 9.32 2.69 -24.47
CA PHE A 475 9.09 2.36 -23.06
C PHE A 475 9.93 1.17 -22.56
N GLY A 476 10.14 0.16 -23.40
CA GLY A 476 10.97 -1.00 -23.08
C GLY A 476 12.39 -0.64 -22.65
N LYS A 477 12.96 0.46 -23.18
CA LYS A 477 14.29 0.92 -22.78
C LYS A 477 14.30 1.51 -21.37
N MET A 478 13.20 2.17 -20.97
CA MET A 478 13.01 2.62 -19.60
C MET A 478 13.04 1.43 -18.63
N LEU A 479 12.28 0.37 -18.94
CA LEU A 479 12.25 -0.86 -18.14
C LEU A 479 13.62 -1.54 -18.08
N GLU A 480 14.37 -1.57 -19.18
CA GLU A 480 15.73 -2.09 -19.21
C GLU A 480 16.63 -1.34 -18.22
N ASN A 481 16.61 -0.01 -18.28
CA ASN A 481 17.43 0.83 -17.41
C ASN A 481 17.06 0.69 -15.93
N ILE A 482 15.79 0.39 -15.62
CA ILE A 482 15.31 0.17 -14.25
C ILE A 482 15.70 -1.21 -13.74
N PHE A 483 15.44 -2.28 -14.51
CA PHE A 483 15.51 -3.64 -14.00
C PHE A 483 16.81 -4.37 -14.32
N LEU A 484 17.38 -4.24 -15.53
CA LEU A 484 18.56 -5.03 -15.90
C LEU A 484 19.75 -4.84 -14.93
N PRO A 485 20.13 -3.62 -14.50
CA PRO A 485 21.23 -3.44 -13.55
C PRO A 485 21.02 -4.18 -12.22
N VAL A 486 19.77 -4.27 -11.75
CA VAL A 486 19.42 -4.97 -10.51
C VAL A 486 19.52 -6.49 -10.69
N PHE A 487 19.13 -7.02 -11.85
CA PHE A 487 19.33 -8.44 -12.19
C PHE A 487 20.81 -8.77 -12.36
N GLU A 488 21.60 -7.92 -13.01
CA GLU A 488 23.04 -8.08 -13.20
C GLU A 488 23.78 -8.12 -11.87
N ALA A 489 23.52 -7.16 -10.97
CA ALA A 489 24.05 -7.16 -9.61
C ALA A 489 23.56 -8.36 -8.79
N THR A 490 22.35 -8.84 -9.05
CA THR A 490 21.84 -10.06 -8.42
C THR A 490 22.55 -11.31 -8.94
N ILE A 491 22.98 -11.38 -10.20
CA ILE A 491 23.70 -12.53 -10.82
C ILE A 491 25.19 -12.51 -10.50
N ASN A 492 25.81 -11.34 -10.58
CA ASN A 492 27.23 -11.14 -10.32
C ASN A 492 27.46 -10.00 -9.31
N PRO A 493 27.20 -10.24 -8.01
CA PRO A 493 27.39 -9.22 -6.99
C PRO A 493 28.82 -8.66 -6.92
N GLN A 494 29.82 -9.48 -7.20
CA GLN A 494 31.24 -9.11 -7.14
C GLN A 494 31.65 -8.09 -8.22
N ALA A 495 30.98 -8.08 -9.37
CA ALA A 495 31.19 -7.06 -10.40
C ALA A 495 30.45 -5.75 -10.11
N HIS A 496 29.46 -5.78 -9.21
CA HIS A 496 28.65 -4.63 -8.82
C HIS A 496 28.61 -4.48 -7.29
N PRO A 497 29.75 -4.29 -6.62
CA PRO A 497 29.82 -4.35 -5.16
C PRO A 497 28.97 -3.27 -4.47
N ASP A 498 29.07 -2.01 -4.92
CA ASP A 498 28.31 -0.89 -4.35
C ASP A 498 26.80 -1.10 -4.48
N LEU A 499 26.36 -1.48 -5.67
CA LEU A 499 24.94 -1.76 -5.95
C LEU A 499 24.45 -2.95 -5.13
N SER A 500 25.25 -4.01 -5.00
CA SER A 500 24.89 -5.19 -4.21
C SER A 500 24.75 -4.87 -2.73
N VAL A 501 25.65 -4.06 -2.18
CA VAL A 501 25.56 -3.54 -0.80
C VAL A 501 24.31 -2.68 -0.65
N PHE A 502 24.07 -1.74 -1.57
CA PHE A 502 22.91 -0.86 -1.52
C PHE A 502 21.58 -1.66 -1.56
N LEU A 503 21.47 -2.65 -2.43
CA LEU A 503 20.28 -3.50 -2.57
C LEU A 503 19.96 -4.32 -1.32
N LYS A 504 20.93 -4.59 -0.43
CA LYS A 504 20.67 -5.20 0.89
C LYS A 504 19.82 -4.29 1.78
N HIS A 505 19.89 -2.97 1.59
CA HIS A 505 19.16 -1.96 2.38
C HIS A 505 17.82 -1.54 1.74
N ILE A 506 17.54 -2.00 0.52
CA ILE A 506 16.28 -1.73 -0.20
C ILE A 506 15.21 -2.77 0.19
N THR A 507 14.01 -2.31 0.51
CA THR A 507 12.87 -3.16 0.91
C THR A 507 11.80 -3.30 -0.16
N GLY A 508 11.76 -2.40 -1.15
CA GLY A 508 10.74 -2.44 -2.18
C GLY A 508 10.82 -1.34 -3.23
N PHE A 509 9.90 -1.43 -4.19
CA PHE A 509 9.67 -0.50 -5.28
C PHE A 509 8.32 0.19 -5.14
N ASP A 510 8.31 1.47 -5.51
CA ASP A 510 7.15 2.35 -5.57
C ASP A 510 7.01 2.91 -7.00
N SER A 511 5.79 3.17 -7.43
CA SER A 511 5.48 3.89 -8.66
C SER A 511 4.82 5.22 -8.30
N VAL A 512 5.39 6.33 -8.78
CA VAL A 512 5.00 7.71 -8.38
C VAL A 512 4.72 8.59 -9.60
N ASP A 513 4.24 9.82 -9.36
CA ASP A 513 3.83 10.91 -10.29
C ASP A 513 2.34 11.26 -10.08
N ASP A 514 1.95 12.43 -10.58
CA ASP A 514 0.58 12.97 -10.56
C ASP A 514 -0.45 11.96 -11.11
N GLU A 515 -1.19 11.35 -10.19
CA GLU A 515 -2.19 10.32 -10.50
C GLU A 515 -3.43 10.91 -11.20
N SER A 516 -3.62 12.23 -11.15
CA SER A 516 -4.76 12.90 -11.81
C SER A 516 -4.61 12.98 -13.34
N LYS A 517 -3.39 12.79 -13.86
CA LYS A 517 -3.14 12.80 -15.31
C LYS A 517 -3.77 11.58 -15.98
N HIS A 518 -4.72 11.83 -16.87
CA HIS A 518 -5.40 10.77 -17.60
C HIS A 518 -4.56 10.25 -18.77
N SER A 519 -4.37 8.93 -18.87
CA SER A 519 -3.64 8.31 -19.99
C SER A 519 -4.48 8.17 -21.27
N GLY A 520 -5.80 8.29 -21.18
CA GLY A 520 -6.72 8.27 -22.34
C GLY A 520 -6.92 6.89 -22.99
N HIS A 521 -6.34 5.83 -22.45
CA HIS A 521 -6.45 4.47 -22.97
C HIS A 521 -6.32 3.42 -21.85
N MET A 522 -7.05 2.30 -22.00
CA MET A 522 -6.96 1.15 -21.10
C MET A 522 -5.83 0.21 -21.53
N PHE A 523 -5.18 -0.44 -20.55
CA PHE A 523 -4.31 -1.57 -20.84
C PHE A 523 -5.15 -2.76 -21.33
N SER A 524 -4.84 -3.29 -22.50
CA SER A 524 -5.56 -4.42 -23.10
C SER A 524 -4.67 -5.20 -24.04
N PHE A 525 -5.20 -6.28 -24.65
CA PHE A 525 -4.52 -7.04 -25.69
C PHE A 525 -4.13 -6.22 -26.93
N LYS A 526 -4.74 -5.04 -27.12
CA LYS A 526 -4.41 -4.11 -28.22
C LYS A 526 -3.30 -3.13 -27.86
N SER A 527 -2.91 -3.06 -26.59
CA SER A 527 -1.81 -2.19 -26.16
C SER A 527 -0.50 -2.68 -26.77
N PRO A 528 0.33 -1.79 -27.34
CA PRO A 528 1.60 -2.19 -27.93
C PRO A 528 2.54 -2.75 -26.87
N LYS A 529 3.45 -3.62 -27.29
CA LYS A 529 4.48 -4.15 -26.40
C LYS A 529 5.44 -3.04 -25.97
N PRO A 530 6.19 -3.20 -24.86
CA PRO A 530 7.05 -2.13 -24.36
C PRO A 530 8.08 -1.62 -25.37
N GLN A 531 8.64 -2.51 -26.21
CA GLN A 531 9.58 -2.12 -27.27
C GLN A 531 8.92 -1.41 -28.45
N GLU A 532 7.60 -1.61 -28.63
CA GLU A 532 6.81 -1.00 -29.69
C GLU A 532 6.13 0.30 -29.23
N TRP A 533 6.12 0.57 -27.92
CA TRP A 533 5.60 1.82 -27.37
C TRP A 533 6.58 2.97 -27.65
N THR A 534 6.51 3.52 -28.85
CA THR A 534 7.34 4.65 -29.34
C THR A 534 6.57 5.98 -29.35
N MET A 535 5.28 5.96 -29.01
CA MET A 535 4.43 7.14 -28.95
C MET A 535 4.85 8.06 -27.81
N GLU A 536 4.59 9.37 -27.94
CA GLU A 536 4.92 10.37 -26.91
C GLU A 536 3.98 10.31 -25.71
N ASN A 537 2.77 9.76 -25.86
CA ASN A 537 1.84 9.61 -24.76
C ASN A 537 2.39 8.63 -23.71
N ASN A 538 2.11 8.95 -22.46
CA ASN A 538 2.50 8.10 -21.34
C ASN A 538 1.67 6.80 -21.34
N PRO A 539 2.27 5.62 -21.11
CA PRO A 539 1.50 4.41 -20.85
C PRO A 539 0.55 4.58 -19.65
N SER A 540 -0.54 3.81 -19.63
CA SER A 540 -1.49 3.84 -18.51
C SER A 540 -0.88 3.36 -17.19
N TYR A 541 -1.48 3.77 -16.07
CA TYR A 541 -1.08 3.34 -14.72
C TYR A 541 -0.98 1.81 -14.60
N THR A 542 -2.00 1.10 -15.09
CA THR A 542 -2.04 -0.37 -15.09
C THR A 542 -0.90 -0.97 -15.90
N TYR A 543 -0.56 -0.37 -17.05
CA TYR A 543 0.56 -0.82 -17.88
C TYR A 543 1.89 -0.73 -17.13
N TYR A 544 2.18 0.42 -16.51
CA TYR A 544 3.36 0.59 -15.67
C TYR A 544 3.43 -0.44 -14.55
N CYS A 545 2.36 -0.57 -13.78
CA CYS A 545 2.33 -1.44 -12.61
C CYS A 545 2.47 -2.91 -13.01
N TYR A 546 1.85 -3.35 -14.11
CA TYR A 546 2.00 -4.71 -14.62
C TYR A 546 3.47 -5.04 -14.93
N TYR A 547 4.16 -4.21 -15.71
CA TYR A 547 5.56 -4.50 -16.07
C TYR A 547 6.52 -4.33 -14.89
N MET A 548 6.24 -3.42 -13.95
CA MET A 548 7.01 -3.34 -12.71
C MET A 548 6.84 -4.62 -11.87
N TYR A 549 5.59 -5.03 -11.61
CA TYR A 549 5.29 -6.27 -10.88
C TYR A 549 5.90 -7.49 -11.56
N ALA A 550 5.78 -7.60 -12.89
CA ALA A 550 6.31 -8.71 -13.67
C ALA A 550 7.81 -8.91 -13.47
N ASN A 551 8.58 -7.83 -13.52
CA ASN A 551 10.02 -7.88 -13.32
C ASN A 551 10.39 -8.12 -11.84
N ILE A 552 9.68 -7.50 -10.90
CA ILE A 552 9.89 -7.74 -9.45
C ILE A 552 9.64 -9.20 -9.09
N MET A 553 8.61 -9.82 -9.67
CA MET A 553 8.27 -11.23 -9.45
C MET A 553 9.40 -12.18 -9.87
N VAL A 554 9.93 -12.00 -11.09
CA VAL A 554 11.06 -12.81 -11.59
C VAL A 554 12.33 -12.53 -10.79
N LEU A 555 12.59 -11.26 -10.47
CA LEU A 555 13.75 -10.84 -9.68
C LEU A 555 13.71 -11.47 -8.28
N ASN A 556 12.57 -11.41 -7.59
CA ASN A 556 12.40 -12.01 -6.27
C ASN A 556 12.61 -13.52 -6.29
N SER A 557 12.18 -14.20 -7.36
CA SER A 557 12.42 -15.64 -7.53
C SER A 557 13.92 -15.96 -7.58
N LEU A 558 14.69 -15.19 -8.35
CA LEU A 558 16.15 -15.32 -8.40
C LEU A 558 16.80 -14.97 -7.06
N ARG A 559 16.44 -13.84 -6.45
CA ARG A 559 17.02 -13.38 -5.18
C ARG A 559 16.76 -14.38 -4.06
N LYS A 560 15.55 -14.95 -3.99
CA LYS A 560 15.18 -15.95 -2.99
C LYS A 560 15.92 -17.27 -3.19
N GLU A 561 16.07 -17.75 -4.44
CA GLU A 561 16.90 -18.93 -4.74
C GLU A 561 18.35 -18.75 -4.24
N ARG A 562 18.85 -17.50 -4.27
CA ARG A 562 20.18 -17.13 -3.80
C ARG A 562 20.27 -16.80 -2.30
N GLY A 563 19.18 -16.87 -1.53
CA GLY A 563 19.16 -16.46 -0.13
C GLY A 563 19.35 -14.96 0.10
N MET A 564 19.07 -14.11 -0.90
CA MET A 564 19.10 -12.65 -0.80
C MET A 564 17.72 -12.09 -0.40
N ASN A 565 17.67 -10.84 0.08
CA ASN A 565 16.43 -10.15 0.35
C ASN A 565 15.57 -9.97 -0.91
N THR A 566 14.26 -9.94 -0.76
CA THR A 566 13.28 -9.71 -1.84
C THR A 566 12.69 -8.31 -1.74
N PHE A 567 12.08 -7.83 -2.81
CA PHE A 567 11.50 -6.48 -2.90
C PHE A 567 9.98 -6.53 -2.95
N LEU A 568 9.33 -5.73 -2.11
CA LEU A 568 7.89 -5.51 -2.18
C LEU A 568 7.52 -4.54 -3.29
N PHE A 569 6.31 -4.65 -3.85
CA PHE A 569 5.73 -3.62 -4.71
C PHE A 569 4.68 -2.81 -3.93
N ARG A 570 4.93 -1.50 -3.77
CA ARG A 570 4.19 -0.59 -2.88
C ARG A 570 3.93 0.75 -3.57
N PRO A 571 3.03 0.82 -4.56
CA PRO A 571 2.83 2.02 -5.37
C PRO A 571 2.04 3.12 -4.65
N HIS A 572 2.26 4.37 -5.05
CA HIS A 572 1.27 5.44 -4.87
C HIS A 572 0.02 5.10 -5.68
N CYS A 573 -1.13 5.07 -5.01
CA CYS A 573 -2.36 4.60 -5.60
C CYS A 573 -3.60 5.14 -4.92
N GLY A 574 -4.52 5.66 -5.73
CA GLY A 574 -5.80 6.20 -5.30
C GLY A 574 -5.69 7.47 -4.47
N GLU A 575 -4.62 8.25 -4.58
CA GLU A 575 -4.62 9.63 -4.10
C GLU A 575 -5.55 10.49 -4.97
N ALA A 576 -5.38 10.34 -6.29
CA ALA A 576 -6.21 10.91 -7.33
C ALA A 576 -6.44 9.86 -8.44
N GLY A 577 -6.87 10.28 -9.63
CA GLY A 577 -7.03 9.39 -10.79
C GLY A 577 -8.19 8.39 -10.69
N ALA A 578 -8.15 7.39 -11.58
CA ALA A 578 -9.24 6.46 -11.81
C ALA A 578 -9.29 5.30 -10.78
N ILE A 579 -10.49 4.76 -10.54
CA ILE A 579 -10.70 3.60 -9.65
C ILE A 579 -9.97 2.34 -10.13
N THR A 580 -9.72 2.24 -11.43
CA THR A 580 -8.95 1.14 -12.03
C THR A 580 -7.51 1.05 -11.53
N HIS A 581 -6.93 2.15 -11.01
CA HIS A 581 -5.62 2.13 -10.36
C HIS A 581 -5.66 1.27 -9.08
N LEU A 582 -6.64 1.51 -8.22
CA LEU A 582 -6.85 0.76 -6.97
C LEU A 582 -7.17 -0.71 -7.23
N MET A 583 -7.92 -1.02 -8.29
CA MET A 583 -8.13 -2.39 -8.73
C MET A 583 -6.82 -3.06 -9.17
N THR A 584 -5.98 -2.35 -9.93
CA THR A 584 -4.66 -2.87 -10.33
C THR A 584 -3.82 -3.15 -9.09
N ALA A 585 -3.74 -2.20 -8.16
CA ALA A 585 -2.98 -2.38 -6.91
C ALA A 585 -3.56 -3.52 -6.05
N PHE A 586 -4.89 -3.71 -6.01
CA PHE A 586 -5.51 -4.86 -5.36
C PHE A 586 -4.99 -6.19 -5.90
N MET A 587 -4.73 -6.31 -7.20
CA MET A 587 -4.19 -7.54 -7.78
C MET A 587 -2.74 -7.75 -7.39
N ILE A 588 -1.88 -6.73 -7.56
CA ILE A 588 -0.42 -6.93 -7.63
C ILE A 588 0.41 -6.20 -6.57
N ALA A 589 -0.16 -5.25 -5.83
CA ALA A 589 0.56 -4.53 -4.78
C ALA A 589 0.45 -5.22 -3.42
N ASP A 590 1.55 -5.19 -2.66
CA ASP A 590 1.58 -5.64 -1.28
C ASP A 590 0.83 -4.66 -0.37
N ASN A 591 1.06 -3.36 -0.57
CA ASN A 591 0.34 -2.25 0.07
C ASN A 591 0.33 -1.02 -0.84
N ILE A 592 -0.43 0.01 -0.48
CA ILE A 592 -0.52 1.27 -1.23
C ILE A 592 -0.19 2.49 -0.36
N SER A 593 0.26 3.57 -1.01
CA SER A 593 0.30 4.92 -0.45
C SER A 593 -0.95 5.72 -0.88
N HIS A 594 -1.53 6.47 0.06
CA HIS A 594 -2.75 7.29 0.01
C HIS A 594 -4.10 6.57 0.08
N GLY A 595 -4.57 5.94 -1.01
CA GLY A 595 -5.84 5.20 -1.03
C GLY A 595 -7.14 6.02 -0.82
N LEU A 596 -7.11 7.36 -0.94
CA LEU A 596 -8.27 8.25 -0.75
C LEU A 596 -9.50 7.84 -1.58
N ASN A 597 -9.28 7.47 -2.83
CA ASN A 597 -10.34 7.10 -3.78
C ASN A 597 -11.03 5.77 -3.46
N LEU A 598 -10.54 4.98 -2.48
CA LEU A 598 -11.26 3.80 -2.00
C LEU A 598 -12.66 4.17 -1.46
N LYS A 599 -12.84 5.40 -0.95
CA LYS A 599 -14.16 5.87 -0.49
C LYS A 599 -15.22 5.92 -1.60
N LYS A 600 -14.79 5.97 -2.87
CA LYS A 600 -15.68 5.99 -4.04
C LYS A 600 -16.09 4.60 -4.52
N SER A 601 -15.44 3.53 -4.04
CA SER A 601 -15.73 2.15 -4.46
C SER A 601 -15.95 1.25 -3.23
N PRO A 602 -17.21 1.01 -2.82
CA PRO A 602 -17.50 0.12 -1.69
C PRO A 602 -16.99 -1.31 -1.94
N VAL A 603 -16.97 -1.76 -3.20
CA VAL A 603 -16.49 -3.09 -3.55
C VAL A 603 -14.99 -3.22 -3.26
N LEU A 604 -14.17 -2.27 -3.75
CA LEU A 604 -12.73 -2.28 -3.48
C LEU A 604 -12.43 -2.03 -2.01
N GLN A 605 -13.11 -1.09 -1.36
CA GLN A 605 -12.91 -0.83 0.08
C GLN A 605 -13.17 -2.11 0.91
N TYR A 606 -14.22 -2.86 0.58
CA TYR A 606 -14.53 -4.12 1.26
C TYR A 606 -13.52 -5.22 0.94
N LEU A 607 -13.03 -5.31 -0.30
CA LEU A 607 -11.95 -6.24 -0.65
C LEU A 607 -10.63 -5.92 0.06
N PHE A 608 -10.29 -4.63 0.23
CA PHE A 608 -9.13 -4.18 1.01
C PHE A 608 -9.26 -4.56 2.50
N PHE A 609 -10.47 -4.47 3.05
CA PHE A 609 -10.78 -4.96 4.40
C PHE A 609 -10.62 -6.49 4.49
N LEU A 610 -11.24 -7.26 3.58
CA LEU A 610 -11.19 -8.73 3.62
C LEU A 610 -9.77 -9.27 3.44
N ALA A 611 -8.97 -8.67 2.56
CA ALA A 611 -7.59 -9.06 2.31
C ALA A 611 -6.58 -8.35 3.23
N GLN A 612 -7.04 -7.52 4.18
CA GLN A 612 -6.22 -6.72 5.10
C GLN A 612 -5.02 -6.05 4.40
N ILE A 613 -5.30 -5.34 3.31
CA ILE A 613 -4.26 -4.67 2.51
C ILE A 613 -3.81 -3.40 3.24
N PRO A 614 -2.50 -3.24 3.53
CA PRO A 614 -2.03 -2.05 4.21
C PRO A 614 -2.19 -0.77 3.35
N ILE A 615 -2.52 0.35 3.99
CA ILE A 615 -2.64 1.67 3.37
C ILE A 615 -1.84 2.67 4.21
N ALA A 616 -0.78 3.26 3.63
CA ALA A 616 -0.09 4.40 4.25
C ALA A 616 -0.83 5.69 3.87
N MET A 617 -1.36 6.42 4.84
CA MET A 617 -2.12 7.64 4.61
C MET A 617 -1.39 8.86 5.18
N SER A 618 -1.37 9.96 4.42
CA SER A 618 -0.72 11.22 4.80
C SER A 618 -1.74 12.37 4.87
N PRO A 619 -2.59 12.45 5.93
CA PRO A 619 -3.66 13.43 6.02
C PRO A 619 -3.25 14.90 5.85
N LEU A 620 -2.09 15.34 6.35
CA LEU A 620 -1.62 16.73 6.17
C LEU A 620 -1.24 17.03 4.71
N SER A 621 -0.55 16.10 4.04
CA SER A 621 -0.27 16.21 2.61
C SER A 621 -1.57 16.31 1.81
N ASN A 622 -2.49 15.37 2.06
CA ASN A 622 -3.79 15.34 1.42
C ASN A 622 -4.61 16.61 1.67
N ASN A 623 -4.48 17.21 2.88
CA ASN A 623 -5.09 18.49 3.23
C ASN A 623 -4.59 19.66 2.38
N SER A 624 -3.29 19.71 2.09
CA SER A 624 -2.70 20.78 1.29
C SER A 624 -2.92 20.62 -0.21
N LEU A 625 -3.18 19.39 -0.69
CA LEU A 625 -3.24 19.10 -2.13
C LEU A 625 -4.63 18.76 -2.67
N PHE A 626 -5.48 18.03 -1.94
CA PHE A 626 -6.66 17.39 -2.56
C PHE A 626 -7.99 17.61 -1.83
N LEU A 627 -8.01 17.55 -0.50
CA LEU A 627 -9.26 17.64 0.26
C LEU A 627 -9.03 18.16 1.67
N GLU A 628 -9.98 18.90 2.24
CA GLU A 628 -9.90 19.35 3.64
C GLU A 628 -9.65 18.19 4.62
N TYR A 629 -8.84 18.44 5.65
CA TYR A 629 -8.42 17.44 6.63
C TYR A 629 -9.60 16.67 7.26
N ALA A 630 -10.68 17.37 7.62
CA ALA A 630 -11.87 16.75 8.23
C ALA A 630 -12.63 15.81 7.28
N LYS A 631 -12.44 15.95 5.96
CA LYS A 631 -13.03 15.09 4.93
C LYS A 631 -12.13 13.92 4.56
N ASN A 632 -10.95 13.80 5.18
CA ASN A 632 -10.05 12.69 4.95
C ASN A 632 -10.68 11.38 5.47
N PRO A 633 -10.70 10.31 4.65
CA PRO A 633 -11.36 9.06 5.03
C PRO A 633 -10.59 8.22 6.07
N PHE A 634 -9.46 8.72 6.60
CA PHE A 634 -8.64 8.01 7.59
C PHE A 634 -9.46 7.44 8.77
N LEU A 635 -10.28 8.28 9.43
CA LEU A 635 -11.09 7.82 10.57
C LEU A 635 -12.11 6.76 10.14
N ASP A 636 -12.80 6.98 9.02
CA ASP A 636 -13.77 6.03 8.46
C ASP A 636 -13.13 4.68 8.16
N PHE A 637 -11.93 4.68 7.57
CA PHE A 637 -11.18 3.47 7.24
C PHE A 637 -10.74 2.73 8.51
N LEU A 638 -10.27 3.46 9.54
CA LEU A 638 -9.90 2.88 10.82
C LEU A 638 -11.10 2.24 11.52
N GLN A 639 -12.24 2.93 11.55
CA GLN A 639 -13.46 2.41 12.18
C GLN A 639 -13.95 1.13 11.49
N LYS A 640 -13.92 1.10 10.15
CA LYS A 640 -14.26 -0.08 9.35
C LYS A 640 -13.27 -1.25 9.49
N GLY A 641 -12.10 -1.02 10.10
CA GLY A 641 -11.09 -2.06 10.34
C GLY A 641 -10.17 -2.32 9.14
N LEU A 642 -10.01 -1.33 8.24
CA LEU A 642 -8.94 -1.40 7.24
C LEU A 642 -7.57 -1.24 7.93
N MET A 643 -6.55 -1.90 7.37
CA MET A 643 -5.19 -1.86 7.89
C MET A 643 -4.49 -0.56 7.46
N ILE A 644 -4.71 0.52 8.20
CA ILE A 644 -4.11 1.82 7.88
C ILE A 644 -2.95 2.19 8.81
N SER A 645 -2.00 2.96 8.27
CA SER A 645 -0.95 3.66 9.03
C SER A 645 -0.93 5.15 8.68
N LEU A 646 -0.32 5.96 9.55
CA LEU A 646 -0.03 7.37 9.28
C LEU A 646 1.39 7.52 8.73
N SER A 647 1.54 8.42 7.78
CA SER A 647 2.78 8.76 7.10
C SER A 647 2.88 10.25 6.82
N THR A 648 4.08 10.74 6.50
CA THR A 648 4.34 12.19 6.40
C THR A 648 4.44 12.73 4.97
N ASP A 649 4.68 11.86 3.99
CA ASP A 649 4.88 12.20 2.58
C ASP A 649 6.12 13.09 2.36
N ASP A 650 5.95 14.40 2.45
CA ASP A 650 7.01 15.41 2.33
C ASP A 650 7.06 16.31 3.57
N PRO A 651 7.75 15.90 4.67
CA PRO A 651 7.96 16.72 5.85
C PRO A 651 8.37 18.17 5.59
N MET A 652 9.26 18.40 4.63
CA MET A 652 9.72 19.74 4.24
C MET A 652 8.56 20.66 3.85
N GLN A 653 7.54 20.10 3.21
CA GLN A 653 6.46 20.85 2.58
C GLN A 653 5.23 20.96 3.46
N PHE A 654 4.97 19.96 4.31
CA PHE A 654 3.70 19.86 5.04
C PHE A 654 3.82 20.03 6.56
N HIS A 655 5.02 19.96 7.13
CA HIS A 655 5.22 19.87 8.59
C HIS A 655 6.03 21.03 9.14
N PHE A 656 5.73 21.43 10.38
CA PHE A 656 6.41 22.54 11.06
C PHE A 656 7.33 22.09 12.19
N THR A 657 7.13 20.89 12.73
CA THR A 657 7.83 20.42 13.92
C THR A 657 9.15 19.68 13.59
N LYS A 658 9.97 19.42 14.62
CA LYS A 658 11.19 18.60 14.50
C LYS A 658 10.86 17.11 14.30
N GLU A 659 9.67 16.68 14.70
CA GLU A 659 9.22 15.28 14.64
C GLU A 659 7.97 15.16 13.76
N PRO A 660 8.11 15.19 12.42
CA PRO A 660 6.99 15.26 11.48
C PRO A 660 5.94 14.16 11.69
N LEU A 661 6.38 12.93 11.90
CA LEU A 661 5.47 11.82 12.15
C LEU A 661 4.67 12.02 13.44
N MET A 662 5.29 12.55 14.50
CA MET A 662 4.58 12.83 15.75
C MET A 662 3.56 13.95 15.58
N GLU A 663 3.83 14.94 14.73
CA GLU A 663 2.87 15.98 14.34
C GLU A 663 1.65 15.40 13.62
N GLU A 664 1.83 14.49 12.67
CA GLU A 664 0.72 13.75 12.03
C GLU A 664 -0.16 13.04 13.07
N TYR A 665 0.45 12.24 13.95
CA TYR A 665 -0.30 11.55 15.01
C TYR A 665 -1.01 12.52 15.96
N ALA A 666 -0.36 13.62 16.35
CA ALA A 666 -0.93 14.61 17.25
C ALA A 666 -2.15 15.31 16.63
N ILE A 667 -2.05 15.72 15.37
CA ILE A 667 -3.16 16.40 14.67
C ILE A 667 -4.30 15.40 14.40
N ALA A 668 -4.00 14.19 13.92
CA ALA A 668 -4.98 13.14 13.73
C ALA A 668 -5.73 12.81 15.03
N ALA A 669 -5.02 12.68 16.16
CA ALA A 669 -5.65 12.42 17.45
C ALA A 669 -6.60 13.55 17.89
N GLN A 670 -6.22 14.81 17.68
CA GLN A 670 -7.04 15.96 18.09
C GLN A 670 -8.24 16.20 17.18
N VAL A 671 -8.09 16.01 15.87
CA VAL A 671 -9.16 16.24 14.90
C VAL A 671 -10.13 15.07 14.85
N PHE A 672 -9.62 13.83 14.77
CA PHE A 672 -10.44 12.62 14.69
C PHE A 672 -10.80 12.02 16.06
N LYS A 673 -10.37 12.65 17.16
CA LYS A 673 -10.66 12.22 18.53
C LYS A 673 -10.21 10.78 18.81
N LEU A 674 -9.02 10.43 18.33
CA LEU A 674 -8.45 9.09 18.50
C LEU A 674 -8.08 8.84 19.97
N SER A 675 -8.47 7.67 20.48
CA SER A 675 -8.02 7.17 21.78
C SER A 675 -6.55 6.76 21.75
N THR A 676 -5.96 6.51 22.93
CA THR A 676 -4.60 5.96 23.01
C THR A 676 -4.52 4.58 22.35
N CYS A 677 -5.56 3.74 22.47
CA CYS A 677 -5.59 2.43 21.83
C CYS A 677 -5.62 2.57 20.30
N ASP A 678 -6.38 3.53 19.75
CA ASP A 678 -6.42 3.80 18.30
C ASP A 678 -5.04 4.23 17.78
N MET A 679 -4.38 5.16 18.47
CA MET A 679 -3.04 5.61 18.09
C MET A 679 -2.01 4.46 18.13
N CYS A 680 -2.09 3.58 19.13
CA CYS A 680 -1.23 2.40 19.24
C CYS A 680 -1.55 1.35 18.17
N GLU A 681 -2.82 1.16 17.80
CA GLU A 681 -3.25 0.28 16.70
C GLU A 681 -2.65 0.75 15.37
N VAL A 682 -2.76 2.04 15.06
CA VAL A 682 -2.17 2.66 13.86
C VAL A 682 -0.64 2.55 13.87
N ALA A 683 0.01 2.74 15.04
CA ALA A 683 1.45 2.54 15.18
C ALA A 683 1.87 1.07 14.96
N ARG A 684 1.15 0.11 15.54
CA ARG A 684 1.36 -1.33 15.30
C ARG A 684 1.24 -1.67 13.82
N ASN A 685 0.22 -1.15 13.14
CA ASN A 685 0.01 -1.37 11.72
C ASN A 685 1.17 -0.83 10.87
N SER A 686 1.76 0.31 11.24
CA SER A 686 2.93 0.86 10.55
C SER A 686 4.14 -0.09 10.60
N VAL A 687 4.38 -0.74 11.74
CA VAL A 687 5.47 -1.74 11.90
C VAL A 687 5.17 -3.02 11.11
N LEU A 688 3.91 -3.45 11.07
CA LEU A 688 3.53 -4.59 10.25
C LEU A 688 3.71 -4.29 8.76
N GLN A 689 3.32 -3.09 8.31
CA GLN A 689 3.41 -2.64 6.93
C GLN A 689 4.85 -2.45 6.45
N CYS A 690 5.77 -1.99 7.30
CA CYS A 690 7.13 -1.67 6.86
C CYS A 690 7.96 -2.88 6.42
N GLY A 691 9.07 -2.63 5.72
CA GLY A 691 10.00 -3.64 5.20
C GLY A 691 11.17 -4.00 6.13
N ILE A 692 11.06 -3.76 7.44
CA ILE A 692 12.12 -4.14 8.40
C ILE A 692 12.16 -5.67 8.61
N SER A 693 13.29 -6.14 9.12
CA SER A 693 13.59 -7.57 9.33
C SER A 693 12.61 -8.27 10.29
N HIS A 694 12.54 -9.61 10.18
CA HIS A 694 11.74 -10.43 11.09
C HIS A 694 12.19 -10.25 12.55
N GLU A 695 13.50 -10.22 12.78
CA GLU A 695 14.13 -10.06 14.08
C GLU A 695 13.71 -8.75 14.75
N GLU A 696 13.66 -7.66 13.98
CA GLU A 696 13.21 -6.37 14.47
C GLU A 696 11.70 -6.34 14.72
N LYS A 697 10.88 -6.90 13.82
CA LYS A 697 9.43 -6.99 14.05
C LYS A 697 9.10 -7.82 15.28
N ALA A 698 9.77 -8.96 15.49
CA ALA A 698 9.62 -9.77 16.69
C ALA A 698 9.98 -8.99 17.95
N LYS A 699 11.06 -8.18 17.90
CA LYS A 699 11.45 -7.31 19.02
C LYS A 699 10.43 -6.20 19.30
N PHE A 700 9.81 -5.64 18.25
CA PHE A 700 8.91 -4.49 18.31
C PHE A 700 7.46 -4.85 18.63
N LEU A 701 6.99 -6.01 18.16
CA LEU A 701 5.60 -6.45 18.25
C LEU A 701 5.39 -7.68 19.15
N GLY A 702 6.45 -8.45 19.40
CA GLY A 702 6.39 -9.73 20.11
C GLY A 702 6.73 -10.91 19.19
N ASN A 703 7.19 -12.03 19.75
CA ASN A 703 7.66 -13.19 18.97
C ASN A 703 6.58 -13.82 18.09
N ASN A 704 5.30 -13.70 18.49
CA ASN A 704 4.19 -14.30 17.79
C ASN A 704 3.53 -13.36 16.77
N TYR A 705 4.15 -12.23 16.41
CA TYR A 705 3.52 -11.20 15.56
C TYR A 705 3.06 -11.69 14.17
N LEU A 706 3.55 -12.84 13.71
CA LEU A 706 3.14 -13.49 12.46
C LEU A 706 1.78 -14.21 12.56
N GLU A 707 1.28 -14.41 13.78
CA GLU A 707 -0.09 -14.86 14.00
C GLU A 707 -1.06 -13.69 13.90
N GLU A 708 -2.31 -14.01 13.59
CA GLU A 708 -3.37 -13.02 13.40
C GLU A 708 -4.33 -13.04 14.59
N GLY A 709 -4.92 -11.88 14.89
CA GLY A 709 -5.77 -11.71 16.07
C GLY A 709 -5.00 -11.59 17.38
N PRO A 710 -5.63 -11.92 18.53
CA PRO A 710 -5.05 -11.72 19.85
C PRO A 710 -3.71 -12.43 20.09
N SER A 711 -3.55 -13.64 19.52
CA SER A 711 -2.31 -14.42 19.65
C SER A 711 -1.10 -13.73 19.02
N GLY A 712 -1.33 -12.89 18.01
CA GLY A 712 -0.33 -12.12 17.29
C GLY A 712 -0.01 -10.75 17.90
N ASN A 713 -0.50 -10.47 19.10
CA ASN A 713 -0.30 -9.20 19.78
C ASN A 713 0.32 -9.41 21.16
N ASP A 714 1.47 -8.79 21.40
CA ASP A 714 1.98 -8.63 22.77
C ASP A 714 1.72 -7.18 23.23
N ILE A 715 0.71 -7.00 24.08
CA ILE A 715 0.34 -5.69 24.62
C ILE A 715 1.53 -4.99 25.31
N ARG A 716 2.46 -5.74 25.91
CA ARG A 716 3.67 -5.18 26.56
C ARG A 716 4.68 -4.62 25.54
N LYS A 717 4.40 -4.74 24.25
CA LYS A 717 5.20 -4.22 23.15
C LYS A 717 4.44 -3.19 22.32
N THR A 718 3.18 -3.49 22.01
CA THR A 718 2.35 -2.70 21.08
C THR A 718 1.44 -1.70 21.79
N ASN A 719 1.16 -1.92 23.07
CA ASN A 719 0.16 -1.18 23.85
C ASN A 719 -1.24 -1.13 23.21
N VAL A 720 -1.57 -2.11 22.36
CA VAL A 720 -2.91 -2.31 21.82
C VAL A 720 -3.63 -3.32 22.70
N ALA A 721 -4.82 -2.95 23.18
CA ALA A 721 -5.67 -3.79 24.02
C ALA A 721 -5.93 -5.15 23.35
N GLN A 722 -5.86 -6.24 24.10
CA GLN A 722 -6.26 -7.55 23.60
C GLN A 722 -7.76 -7.59 23.28
N ILE A 723 -8.57 -6.81 24.01
CA ILE A 723 -9.98 -6.59 23.68
C ILE A 723 -10.13 -6.03 22.26
N ARG A 724 -9.34 -5.02 21.90
CA ARG A 724 -9.34 -4.44 20.54
C ARG A 724 -8.97 -5.48 19.49
N MET A 725 -7.90 -6.24 19.74
CA MET A 725 -7.44 -7.29 18.83
C MET A 725 -8.47 -8.39 18.62
N ALA A 726 -9.16 -8.81 19.69
CA ALA A 726 -10.22 -9.81 19.63
C ALA A 726 -11.39 -9.28 18.81
N TYR A 727 -11.87 -8.07 19.09
CA TYR A 727 -12.96 -7.44 18.33
C TYR A 727 -12.66 -7.38 16.82
N ARG A 728 -11.46 -6.88 16.45
CA ARG A 728 -11.05 -6.77 15.04
C ARG A 728 -11.02 -8.13 14.36
N TYR A 729 -10.40 -9.11 15.01
CA TYR A 729 -10.21 -10.45 14.45
C TYR A 729 -11.51 -11.24 14.34
N GLU A 730 -12.33 -11.23 15.40
CA GLU A 730 -13.65 -11.87 15.39
C GLU A 730 -14.56 -11.25 14.32
N THR A 731 -14.53 -9.92 14.15
CA THR A 731 -15.30 -9.23 13.11
C THR A 731 -14.83 -9.59 11.71
N TRP A 732 -13.52 -9.64 11.49
CA TRP A 732 -12.96 -10.06 10.20
C TRP A 732 -13.28 -11.51 9.85
N CYS A 733 -13.11 -12.43 10.81
CA CYS A 733 -13.47 -13.84 10.65
C CYS A 733 -14.97 -14.00 10.36
N TYR A 734 -15.83 -13.20 11.01
CA TYR A 734 -17.26 -13.19 10.74
C TYR A 734 -17.57 -12.82 9.27
N GLU A 735 -16.98 -11.74 8.75
CA GLU A 735 -17.19 -11.34 7.35
C GLU A 735 -16.66 -12.38 6.35
N LEU A 736 -15.54 -13.03 6.64
CA LEU A 736 -15.01 -14.14 5.82
C LEU A 736 -15.92 -15.38 5.87
N ASN A 737 -16.47 -15.69 7.05
CA ASN A 737 -17.41 -16.80 7.21
C ASN A 737 -18.71 -16.57 6.43
N LEU A 738 -19.20 -15.33 6.33
CA LEU A 738 -20.36 -15.01 5.47
C LEU A 738 -20.11 -15.39 4.01
N ILE A 739 -18.90 -15.16 3.50
CA ILE A 739 -18.53 -15.56 2.13
C ILE A 739 -18.54 -17.09 2.01
N ALA A 740 -17.97 -17.78 2.99
CA ALA A 740 -17.96 -19.25 3.00
C ALA A 740 -19.38 -19.83 3.05
N GLU A 741 -20.28 -19.26 3.85
CA GLU A 741 -21.66 -19.71 3.96
C GLU A 741 -22.47 -19.46 2.69
N GLY A 742 -22.29 -18.31 2.04
CA GLY A 742 -22.93 -18.01 0.75
C GLY A 742 -22.46 -18.91 -0.41
N LEU A 743 -21.40 -19.69 -0.20
CA LEU A 743 -20.87 -20.66 -1.16
C LEU A 743 -21.23 -22.10 -0.84
N LYS A 744 -21.68 -22.40 0.39
CA LYS A 744 -22.18 -23.72 0.75
C LYS A 744 -23.50 -23.93 0.03
N SER A 745 -23.54 -24.92 -0.86
CA SER A 745 -24.75 -25.31 -1.59
C SER A 745 -25.91 -25.51 -0.64
N THR A 746 -27.04 -24.88 -0.94
CA THR A 746 -28.34 -25.35 -0.44
C THR A 746 -28.58 -26.73 -1.07
N GLU A 747 -28.18 -27.79 -0.35
CA GLU A 747 -28.75 -29.12 -0.59
C GLU A 747 -30.28 -29.09 -0.49
#